data_AF-A0A9W9GY43-F1
#
_entry.id   AF-A0A9W9GY43-F1
#
_cell.length_a   1.000
_cell.length_b   1.000
_cell.length_c   1.000
_cell.angle_alpha   90.00
_cell.angle_beta   90.00
_cell.angle_gamma   90.00
#
_symmetry.space_group_name_H-M   'P 1'
#
loop_
_entity.id
_entity.type
_entity.pdbx_description
1 polymer ?
#
loop_
_entity_poly.entity_id
_entity_poly.type
_entity_poly.pdbx_seq_one_letter_code
_entity_poly.pdbx_strand_id
1 'polypeptide(L)'
;MKFKKLTNAQRSGLNQIPNRRFTLWWSPTINRANVYVGFQVQLDLTGIFLHGKIPTLKISLIQIFRAHLWQKIHESVVMDLCQVFDQELEQLGIEAVQKETIHPRKSYKMNSSCADILLFATNKWNVTRPSLLFDTKDVYEPTTTNKFWLDVQLRYGDYDSHDIERYVRAKYLDYTTDSMSIYPSATGLMIGIDLSYNLYSSYGQYFPGLKTLVQQAMAKVMKANPALYVLRERIRKGLQLYASESNQEFLNSQNYSELFSPQIQLFIDDTNVYRVTIHKTFEGNLTTKPINGAIFIFNPRTGQLFLKIIHTSVWAGQKRLGQLAKWKTAEEVAALIRSLPVEEQPKQLIVTRKGLLDPLEVHLLDFPNISIRASELQLPFQAAMKVEKLADMILRATEPQMVLFNLYDEWLKSISPYTAFSRLVLILRALHVNIDKAKIILRPDKSVITQEHHIWPSLSDEDWIKVEVQLRDLILNDYGKKNNVNVQSLTSSEVRDIILGMEISAPSLQRQQAAEIEKQQEEQKQLTAVTTKTQNVRGEDIIVTTTSQYEQQSFASKTEWRTRAIATSNLRTRSNNIYVSSDDIRDDGYTYVMPKNVLKRFITIADLRVQVSGYLYGSSPPDNDQVKEVRTIVMVPQVGNTRDVQLPHELPQHDYLNNLEPLGVIHTVSGNEPPYMSAADVTQHARLMNAHPSWDKKTVTMTVSFTPGSVSLAAWGLTPDGYKWGADNKDMTSDQPQGFSTSMGVKCQLLLSDRVRGYFLVPEDNLWNYSFMGSSFGSVEKRPIYVKIDTPLRFYDDQHRPLHFQNFAELEDIWVDRSDNFE
;
A
#
# COMPACT_ATOMS: atom_id res chain seq x y z
N MET A 1 -13.13 0.29 20.73
CA MET A 1 -13.88 -0.98 20.49
C MET A 1 -15.35 -0.92 20.91
N LYS A 2 -15.76 -0.09 21.89
CA LYS A 2 -17.14 -0.02 22.42
C LYS A 2 -18.25 0.19 21.37
N PHE A 3 -17.96 0.98 20.33
CA PHE A 3 -18.90 1.31 19.24
C PHE A 3 -18.84 0.37 18.03
N LYS A 4 -17.94 -0.64 18.04
CA LYS A 4 -17.92 -1.64 16.96
C LYS A 4 -18.94 -2.75 17.27
N LYS A 5 -19.66 -3.23 16.25
CA LYS A 5 -20.52 -4.42 16.37
C LYS A 5 -19.62 -5.63 16.63
N LEU A 6 -19.63 -6.11 17.86
CA LEU A 6 -18.81 -7.22 18.35
C LEU A 6 -19.70 -8.33 18.86
N THR A 7 -19.21 -9.56 18.80
CA THR A 7 -19.88 -10.71 19.42
C THR A 7 -19.89 -10.59 20.94
N ASN A 8 -20.81 -11.28 21.61
CA ASN A 8 -20.87 -11.29 23.08
C ASN A 8 -19.57 -11.84 23.71
N ALA A 9 -18.93 -12.81 23.07
CA ALA A 9 -17.62 -13.33 23.50
C ALA A 9 -16.51 -12.26 23.45
N GLN A 10 -16.46 -11.44 22.40
CA GLN A 10 -15.51 -10.33 22.29
C GLN A 10 -15.77 -9.23 23.33
N ARG A 11 -17.04 -8.98 23.69
CA ARG A 11 -17.41 -8.05 24.76
C ARG A 11 -16.94 -8.53 26.13
N SER A 12 -17.06 -9.84 26.41
CA SER A 12 -16.51 -10.45 27.63
C SER A 12 -14.98 -10.22 27.75
N GLY A 13 -14.24 -10.37 26.64
CA GLY A 13 -12.80 -10.10 26.61
C GLY A 13 -12.43 -8.63 26.87
N LEU A 14 -13.27 -7.67 26.44
CA LEU A 14 -13.04 -6.23 26.70
C LEU A 14 -13.15 -5.89 28.19
N ASN A 15 -14.04 -6.56 28.93
CA ASN A 15 -14.22 -6.37 30.37
C ASN A 15 -13.02 -6.88 31.19
N GLN A 16 -12.14 -7.71 30.61
CA GLN A 16 -10.94 -8.20 31.28
C GLN A 16 -9.76 -7.21 31.24
N ILE A 17 -9.78 -6.21 30.34
CA ILE A 17 -8.65 -5.27 30.16
C ILE A 17 -8.35 -4.46 31.44
N PRO A 18 -9.35 -3.88 32.15
CA PRO A 18 -9.09 -3.19 33.42
C PRO A 18 -8.47 -4.09 34.48
N ASN A 19 -8.92 -5.35 34.56
CA ASN A 19 -8.38 -6.34 35.51
C ASN A 19 -6.92 -6.68 35.20
N ARG A 20 -6.51 -6.69 33.92
CA ARG A 20 -5.11 -6.87 33.53
C ARG A 20 -4.20 -5.72 33.97
N ARG A 21 -4.69 -4.48 33.89
CA ARG A 21 -3.96 -3.30 34.38
C ARG A 21 -3.77 -3.36 35.90
N PHE A 22 -4.86 -3.63 36.63
CA PHE A 22 -4.81 -3.77 38.09
C PHE A 22 -3.85 -4.89 38.53
N THR A 23 -3.94 -6.06 37.90
CA THR A 23 -3.08 -7.21 38.23
C THR A 23 -1.61 -6.88 37.95
N LEU A 24 -1.30 -6.15 36.87
CA LEU A 24 0.07 -5.76 36.54
C LEU A 24 0.62 -4.73 37.53
N TRP A 25 -0.17 -3.71 37.88
CA TRP A 25 0.22 -2.66 38.83
C TRP A 25 0.59 -3.25 40.20
N TRP A 26 -0.25 -4.13 40.73
CA TRP A 26 -0.02 -4.78 42.02
C TRP A 26 0.79 -6.07 41.91
N SER A 27 1.40 -6.35 40.76
CA SER A 27 2.07 -7.63 40.51
C SER A 27 3.19 -7.96 41.51
N PRO A 28 4.02 -7.03 42.01
CA PRO A 28 5.05 -7.37 43.00
C PRO A 28 4.47 -7.86 44.33
N THR A 29 3.27 -7.40 44.71
CA THR A 29 2.59 -7.82 45.94
C THR A 29 1.68 -9.03 45.74
N ILE A 30 1.11 -9.18 44.55
CA ILE A 30 0.23 -10.30 44.19
C ILE A 30 1.04 -11.57 43.89
N ASN A 31 2.12 -11.47 43.12
CA ASN A 31 2.95 -12.60 42.70
C ASN A 31 4.22 -12.66 43.55
N ARG A 32 4.09 -13.17 44.78
CA ARG A 32 5.19 -13.30 45.74
C ARG A 32 5.18 -14.62 46.48
N ALA A 33 6.36 -15.07 46.90
CA ALA A 33 6.56 -16.38 47.53
C ALA A 33 5.77 -16.56 48.84
N ASN A 34 5.58 -15.49 49.62
CA ASN A 34 4.87 -15.57 50.91
C ASN A 34 3.33 -15.68 50.77
N VAL A 35 2.78 -15.48 49.57
CA VAL A 35 1.31 -15.52 49.34
C VAL A 35 0.88 -16.84 48.71
N TYR A 36 1.65 -17.36 47.76
CA TYR A 36 1.35 -18.62 47.09
C TYR A 36 2.47 -19.63 47.34
N VAL A 37 2.16 -20.68 48.10
CA VAL A 37 3.11 -21.73 48.47
C VAL A 37 2.93 -22.95 47.54
N GLY A 38 4.05 -23.53 47.06
CA GLY A 38 4.05 -24.82 46.37
C GLY A 38 3.91 -24.81 44.84
N PHE A 39 3.85 -23.64 44.19
CA PHE A 39 3.82 -23.55 42.72
C PHE A 39 4.76 -22.45 42.18
N GLN A 40 6.05 -22.74 42.05
CA GLN A 40 7.01 -21.82 41.42
C GLN A 40 7.33 -22.29 40.00
N VAL A 41 6.96 -21.47 39.00
CA VAL A 41 7.23 -21.76 37.59
C VAL A 41 7.94 -20.57 36.94
N GLN A 42 9.06 -20.83 36.28
CA GLN A 42 9.74 -19.82 35.48
C GLN A 42 8.99 -19.58 34.16
N LEU A 43 8.83 -18.32 33.77
CA LEU A 43 8.22 -17.95 32.51
C LEU A 43 9.21 -18.09 31.35
N ASP A 44 8.81 -18.78 30.29
CA ASP A 44 9.64 -19.04 29.10
C ASP A 44 10.36 -17.78 28.58
N LEU A 45 11.65 -17.93 28.26
CA LEU A 45 12.54 -16.89 27.72
C LEU A 45 12.77 -15.69 28.65
N THR A 46 12.39 -15.79 29.93
CA THR A 46 12.57 -14.73 30.93
C THR A 46 13.04 -15.32 32.26
N GLY A 47 13.61 -14.48 33.12
CA GLY A 47 13.98 -14.86 34.49
C GLY A 47 12.86 -14.71 35.52
N ILE A 48 11.61 -14.55 35.09
CA ILE A 48 10.50 -14.22 35.98
C ILE A 48 9.89 -15.50 36.55
N PHE A 49 9.74 -15.55 37.87
CA PHE A 49 9.04 -16.62 38.56
C PHE A 49 7.58 -16.25 38.81
N LEU A 50 6.67 -17.16 38.46
CA LEU A 50 5.26 -17.11 38.82
C LEU A 50 5.02 -18.04 40.00
N HIS A 51 4.58 -17.49 41.13
CA HIS A 51 4.29 -18.21 42.37
C HIS A 51 2.88 -18.80 42.40
N GLY A 52 2.02 -18.43 41.44
CA GLY A 52 0.67 -18.95 41.32
C GLY A 52 0.17 -18.90 39.87
N LYS A 53 -0.92 -19.62 39.58
CA LYS A 53 -1.60 -19.57 38.28
C LYS A 53 -2.43 -18.30 38.19
N ILE A 54 -1.81 -17.20 37.75
CA ILE A 54 -2.44 -15.89 37.55
C ILE A 54 -2.43 -15.56 36.05
N PRO A 55 -3.44 -16.00 35.26
CA PRO A 55 -3.39 -15.92 33.81
C PRO A 55 -3.30 -14.49 33.28
N THR A 56 -3.98 -13.54 33.91
CA THR A 56 -3.97 -12.12 33.53
C THR A 56 -2.58 -11.52 33.66
N LEU A 57 -1.86 -11.85 34.74
CA LEU A 57 -0.48 -11.41 34.96
C LEU A 57 0.48 -12.08 33.96
N LYS A 58 0.38 -13.40 33.80
CA LYS A 58 1.20 -14.16 32.84
C LYS A 58 1.11 -13.55 31.44
N ILE A 59 -0.10 -13.24 30.96
CA ILE A 59 -0.30 -12.61 29.64
C ILE A 59 0.36 -11.23 29.58
N SER A 60 0.23 -10.41 30.63
CA SER A 60 0.83 -9.06 30.65
C SER A 60 2.36 -9.11 30.66
N LEU A 61 2.98 -10.00 31.43
CA LEU A 61 4.44 -10.16 31.46
C LEU A 61 4.99 -10.70 30.14
N ILE A 62 4.31 -11.69 29.52
CA ILE A 62 4.66 -12.16 28.15
C ILE A 62 4.61 -11.01 27.15
N GLN A 63 3.61 -10.11 27.26
CA GLN A 63 3.50 -8.96 26.36
C GLN A 63 4.61 -7.93 26.58
N ILE A 64 5.06 -7.71 27.82
CA ILE A 64 6.17 -6.81 28.15
C ILE A 64 7.48 -7.37 27.59
N PHE A 65 7.76 -8.66 27.83
CA PHE A 65 9.03 -9.28 27.45
C PHE A 65 9.04 -9.94 26.05
N ARG A 66 8.01 -9.69 25.22
CA ARG A 66 7.91 -10.21 23.85
C ARG A 66 9.13 -9.86 22.99
N ALA A 67 9.38 -10.66 21.95
CA ALA A 67 10.51 -10.50 21.03
C ALA A 67 11.88 -10.55 21.75
N HIS A 68 12.02 -11.51 22.67
CA HIS A 68 13.26 -11.82 23.37
C HIS A 68 13.85 -10.64 24.16
N LEU A 69 13.02 -9.74 24.69
CA LEU A 69 13.48 -8.50 25.33
C LEU A 69 14.44 -8.77 26.50
N TRP A 70 14.23 -9.84 27.28
CA TRP A 70 15.13 -10.21 28.37
C TRP A 70 16.57 -10.46 27.89
N GLN A 71 16.71 -11.25 26.82
CA GLN A 71 18.01 -11.55 26.21
C GLN A 71 18.66 -10.28 25.65
N LYS A 72 17.85 -9.44 25.00
CA LYS A 72 18.33 -8.17 24.42
C LYS A 72 18.78 -7.16 25.49
N ILE A 73 18.13 -7.12 26.65
CA ILE A 73 18.57 -6.28 27.76
C ILE A 73 19.94 -6.75 28.26
N HIS A 74 20.11 -8.05 28.47
CA HIS A 74 21.38 -8.61 28.95
C HIS A 74 22.50 -8.31 27.95
N GLU A 75 22.29 -8.65 26.68
CA GLU A 75 23.24 -8.41 25.60
C GLU A 75 23.60 -6.92 25.45
N SER A 76 22.59 -6.04 25.48
CA SER A 76 22.80 -4.59 25.33
C SER A 76 23.59 -4.00 26.50
N VAL A 77 23.33 -4.42 27.74
CA VAL A 77 24.12 -3.97 28.91
C VAL A 77 25.55 -4.49 28.86
N VAL A 78 25.76 -5.75 28.47
CA VAL A 78 27.10 -6.32 28.31
C VAL A 78 27.89 -5.56 27.24
N MET A 79 27.27 -5.24 26.11
CA MET A 79 27.90 -4.45 25.05
C MET A 79 28.25 -3.02 25.49
N ASP A 80 27.34 -2.34 26.20
CA ASP A 80 27.61 -1.00 26.73
C ASP A 80 28.81 -1.03 27.70
N LEU A 81 28.88 -2.04 28.58
CA LEU A 81 30.02 -2.21 29.49
C LEU A 81 31.32 -2.50 28.74
N CYS A 82 31.31 -3.34 27.70
CA CYS A 82 32.48 -3.55 26.85
C CYS A 82 32.99 -2.25 26.25
N GLN A 83 32.11 -1.41 25.71
CA GLN A 83 32.49 -0.11 25.14
C GLN A 83 33.07 0.84 26.20
N VAL A 84 32.53 0.83 27.42
CA VAL A 84 33.08 1.62 28.52
C VAL A 84 34.48 1.16 28.91
N PHE A 85 34.72 -0.15 29.00
CA PHE A 85 36.06 -0.67 29.30
C PHE A 85 37.07 -0.41 28.17
N ASP A 86 36.62 -0.47 26.91
CA ASP A 86 37.46 -0.20 25.73
C ASP A 86 37.90 1.28 25.66
N GLN A 87 37.12 2.21 26.21
CA GLN A 87 37.49 3.62 26.34
C GLN A 87 38.51 3.88 27.46
N GLU A 88 38.63 2.97 28.43
CA GLU A 88 39.40 3.14 29.67
C GLU A 88 40.60 2.17 29.75
N LEU A 89 41.07 1.65 28.62
CA LEU A 89 42.14 0.64 28.54
C LEU A 89 43.42 1.11 29.25
N GLU A 90 43.93 2.29 28.87
CA GLU A 90 45.18 2.82 29.42
C GLU A 90 45.07 3.18 30.89
N GLN A 91 43.96 3.84 31.27
CA GLN A 91 43.76 4.34 32.64
C GLN A 91 43.64 3.20 33.66
N LEU A 92 43.07 2.07 33.27
CA LEU A 92 42.91 0.89 34.13
C LEU A 92 44.01 -0.17 33.94
N GLY A 93 44.93 0.02 32.99
CA GLY A 93 45.97 -0.96 32.67
C GLY A 93 45.41 -2.26 32.08
N ILE A 94 44.38 -2.16 31.25
CA ILE A 94 43.75 -3.28 30.54
C ILE A 94 44.47 -3.44 29.19
N GLU A 95 44.93 -4.66 28.90
CA GLU A 95 45.54 -5.04 27.62
C GLU A 95 44.46 -5.26 26.56
N ALA A 96 43.41 -5.98 26.91
CA ALA A 96 42.30 -6.30 26.01
C ALA A 96 41.00 -6.53 26.78
N VAL A 97 39.90 -6.12 26.16
CA VAL A 97 38.52 -6.41 26.59
C VAL A 97 37.95 -7.46 25.65
N GLN A 98 37.71 -8.66 26.16
CA GLN A 98 37.10 -9.75 25.40
C GLN A 98 35.66 -9.95 25.87
N LYS A 99 34.70 -9.76 24.96
CA LYS A 99 33.34 -10.23 25.17
C LYS A 99 33.28 -11.74 24.93
N GLU A 100 32.77 -12.48 25.89
CA GLU A 100 32.64 -13.94 25.77
C GLU A 100 31.49 -14.35 24.84
N THR A 101 31.57 -15.58 24.31
CA THR A 101 30.47 -16.14 23.53
C THR A 101 29.38 -16.65 24.46
N ILE A 102 28.33 -15.85 24.62
CA ILE A 102 27.26 -16.10 25.60
C ILE A 102 26.26 -17.12 25.04
N HIS A 103 25.96 -18.17 25.82
CA HIS A 103 24.91 -19.11 25.44
C HIS A 103 23.54 -18.40 25.37
N PRO A 104 22.69 -18.63 24.35
CA PRO A 104 21.44 -17.88 24.14
C PRO A 104 20.42 -17.89 25.30
N ARG A 105 20.57 -18.84 26.23
CA ARG A 105 19.71 -18.99 27.41
C ARG A 105 20.35 -18.51 28.73
N LYS A 106 21.62 -18.10 28.72
CA LYS A 106 22.38 -17.73 29.94
C LYS A 106 21.69 -16.61 30.70
N SER A 107 21.22 -15.58 30.00
CA SER A 107 20.59 -14.39 30.59
C SER A 107 19.43 -14.69 31.54
N TYR A 108 18.70 -15.80 31.35
CA TYR A 108 17.60 -16.24 32.21
C TYR A 108 17.83 -17.63 32.84
N LYS A 109 19.08 -18.10 32.89
CA LYS A 109 19.44 -19.31 33.63
C LYS A 109 19.75 -18.94 35.07
N MET A 110 18.83 -19.24 35.99
CA MET A 110 18.89 -18.76 37.38
C MET A 110 19.61 -19.68 38.37
N ASN A 111 20.17 -20.79 37.91
CA ASN A 111 20.83 -21.81 38.74
C ASN A 111 22.34 -21.91 38.54
N SER A 112 22.89 -21.36 37.45
CA SER A 112 24.32 -21.38 37.16
C SER A 112 24.64 -20.29 36.15
N SER A 113 25.88 -19.81 36.12
CA SER A 113 26.29 -18.75 35.20
C SER A 113 27.68 -18.98 34.60
N CYS A 114 28.10 -18.06 33.73
CA CYS A 114 29.44 -17.95 33.15
C CYS A 114 29.80 -16.47 33.00
N ALA A 115 31.09 -16.18 32.78
CA ALA A 115 31.54 -14.82 32.48
C ALA A 115 30.92 -14.29 31.17
N ASP A 116 30.59 -13.00 31.16
CA ASP A 116 30.14 -12.28 29.95
C ASP A 116 31.28 -11.46 29.33
N ILE A 117 32.15 -10.89 30.17
CA ILE A 117 33.30 -10.07 29.77
C ILE A 117 34.53 -10.60 30.49
N LEU A 118 35.65 -10.65 29.79
CA LEU A 118 36.95 -10.95 30.34
C LEU A 118 37.91 -9.78 30.05
N LEU A 119 38.56 -9.29 31.09
CA LEU A 119 39.59 -8.27 31.02
C LEU A 119 40.96 -8.92 31.21
N PHE A 120 41.90 -8.57 30.34
CA PHE A 120 43.30 -8.97 30.45
C PHE A 120 44.11 -7.79 30.97
N ALA A 121 44.99 -8.04 31.94
CA ALA A 121 45.78 -6.99 32.57
C ALA A 121 47.13 -6.83 31.85
N THR A 122 47.50 -5.60 31.50
CA THR A 122 48.85 -5.29 30.94
C THR A 122 49.94 -5.58 31.97
N ASN A 123 49.65 -5.27 33.23
CA ASN A 123 50.44 -5.63 34.40
C ASN A 123 49.52 -6.27 35.44
N LYS A 124 50.05 -7.11 36.33
CA LYS A 124 49.22 -7.78 37.36
C LYS A 124 48.48 -6.76 38.24
N TRP A 125 47.17 -6.92 38.37
CA TRP A 125 46.35 -6.13 39.29
C TRP A 125 46.39 -6.70 40.71
N ASN A 126 46.52 -5.82 41.70
CA ASN A 126 46.17 -6.13 43.08
C ASN A 126 44.64 -6.07 43.22
N VAL A 127 44.03 -7.09 43.84
CA VAL A 127 42.58 -7.16 44.00
C VAL A 127 42.15 -7.01 45.46
N THR A 128 40.98 -6.45 45.67
CA THR A 128 40.36 -6.35 47.00
C THR A 128 39.74 -7.67 47.43
N ARG A 129 39.42 -7.77 48.72
CA ARG A 129 38.38 -8.71 49.17
C ARG A 129 37.06 -8.42 48.48
N PRO A 130 36.19 -9.43 48.27
CA PRO A 130 34.87 -9.21 47.72
C PRO A 130 34.06 -8.21 48.56
N SER A 131 33.68 -7.09 47.96
CA SER A 131 32.92 -5.99 48.61
C SER A 131 31.76 -5.55 47.73
N LEU A 132 30.86 -4.72 48.26
CA LEU A 132 29.77 -4.12 47.49
C LEU A 132 30.27 -2.90 46.70
N LEU A 133 29.50 -2.54 45.66
CA LEU A 133 29.80 -1.42 44.77
C LEU A 133 30.00 -0.08 45.51
N PHE A 134 29.20 0.16 46.55
CA PHE A 134 29.19 1.43 47.29
C PHE A 134 29.95 1.36 48.62
N ASP A 135 30.63 0.25 48.90
CA ASP A 135 31.54 0.15 50.05
C ASP A 135 32.76 1.04 49.83
N THR A 136 33.09 1.87 50.82
CA THR A 136 34.17 2.86 50.76
C THR A 136 35.50 2.38 51.34
N LYS A 137 35.49 1.27 52.10
CA LYS A 137 36.68 0.71 52.76
C LYS A 137 37.17 -0.53 52.03
N ASP A 138 37.93 -0.30 50.97
CA ASP A 138 38.56 -1.38 50.22
C ASP A 138 39.88 -1.83 50.86
N VAL A 139 40.00 -3.13 51.11
CA VAL A 139 41.21 -3.77 51.61
C VAL A 139 41.77 -4.66 50.51
N TYR A 140 42.94 -4.29 49.99
CA TYR A 140 43.67 -5.05 48.99
C TYR A 140 44.32 -6.27 49.63
N GLU A 141 44.20 -7.41 48.96
CA GLU A 141 44.90 -8.63 49.34
C GLU A 141 46.23 -8.73 48.58
N PRO A 142 47.21 -9.47 49.11
CA PRO A 142 48.47 -9.75 48.38
C PRO A 142 48.26 -10.62 47.13
N THR A 143 47.03 -11.10 46.90
CA THR A 143 46.64 -11.84 45.70
C THR A 143 46.66 -10.91 44.49
N THR A 144 47.37 -11.34 43.44
CA THR A 144 47.44 -10.63 42.16
C THR A 144 46.78 -11.43 41.05
N THR A 145 46.20 -10.74 40.08
CA THR A 145 45.54 -11.37 38.93
C THR A 145 45.90 -10.69 37.61
N ASN A 146 45.83 -11.48 36.55
CA ASN A 146 46.07 -11.10 35.17
C ASN A 146 44.82 -11.31 34.28
N LYS A 147 43.78 -11.97 34.81
CA LYS A 147 42.49 -12.14 34.14
C LYS A 147 41.37 -11.79 35.10
N PHE A 148 40.47 -10.92 34.69
CA PHE A 148 39.36 -10.47 35.53
C PHE A 148 38.04 -10.60 34.78
N TRP A 149 37.08 -11.36 35.32
CA TRP A 149 35.79 -11.57 34.67
C TRP A 149 34.70 -10.65 35.20
N LEU A 150 33.73 -10.34 34.35
CA LEU A 150 32.45 -9.73 34.74
C LEU A 150 31.28 -10.63 34.33
N ASP A 151 30.29 -10.71 35.22
CA ASP A 151 29.04 -11.45 35.01
C ASP A 151 27.85 -10.53 35.28
N VAL A 152 27.04 -10.27 34.25
CA VAL A 152 25.81 -9.48 34.35
C VAL A 152 24.63 -10.41 34.58
N GLN A 153 23.95 -10.20 35.71
CA GLN A 153 22.77 -10.92 36.15
C GLN A 153 21.54 -10.02 36.09
N LEU A 154 20.51 -10.50 35.39
CA LEU A 154 19.20 -9.86 35.38
C LEU A 154 18.28 -10.53 36.38
N ARG A 155 17.44 -9.74 37.04
CA ARG A 155 16.43 -10.20 37.99
C ARG A 155 15.11 -9.48 37.74
N TYR A 156 14.00 -10.11 38.12
CA TYR A 156 12.71 -9.44 38.26
C TYR A 156 12.21 -9.68 39.69
N GLY A 157 12.45 -8.72 40.59
CA GLY A 157 12.12 -8.83 42.02
C GLY A 157 10.62 -8.75 42.30
N ASP A 158 10.24 -9.24 43.48
CA ASP A 158 8.90 -9.11 44.06
C ASP A 158 8.95 -8.27 45.35
N TYR A 159 7.80 -8.04 45.98
CA TYR A 159 7.72 -7.21 47.18
C TYR A 159 8.54 -7.78 48.35
N ASP A 160 8.61 -9.10 48.50
CA ASP A 160 9.30 -9.75 49.61
C ASP A 160 10.82 -9.78 49.37
N SER A 161 11.25 -9.82 48.10
CA SER A 161 12.64 -9.90 47.70
C SER A 161 12.94 -9.04 46.48
N HIS A 162 13.43 -7.82 46.74
CA HIS A 162 13.89 -6.85 45.75
C HIS A 162 15.21 -6.15 46.17
N ASP A 163 15.80 -6.53 47.30
CA ASP A 163 17.14 -6.09 47.67
C ASP A 163 18.15 -6.72 46.71
N ILE A 164 18.69 -5.88 45.83
CA ILE A 164 19.63 -6.29 44.78
C ILE A 164 21.02 -6.58 45.35
N GLU A 165 21.45 -5.90 46.41
CA GLU A 165 22.78 -6.08 47.02
C GLU A 165 22.91 -7.46 47.65
N ARG A 166 21.89 -7.84 48.43
CA ARG A 166 21.83 -9.18 49.03
C ARG A 166 21.77 -10.27 47.96
N TYR A 167 21.06 -10.03 46.86
CA TYR A 167 20.95 -10.98 45.76
C TYR A 167 22.27 -11.20 45.04
N VAL A 168 22.96 -10.13 44.61
CA VAL A 168 24.24 -10.26 43.89
C VAL A 168 25.30 -10.90 44.76
N ARG A 169 25.34 -10.57 46.06
CA ARG A 169 26.25 -11.20 47.01
C ARG A 169 25.98 -12.69 47.15
N ALA A 170 24.71 -13.07 47.35
CA ALA A 170 24.33 -14.47 47.47
C ALA A 170 24.69 -15.25 46.20
N LYS A 171 24.38 -14.70 45.03
CA LYS A 171 24.66 -15.34 43.73
C LYS A 171 26.15 -15.42 43.40
N TYR A 172 26.93 -14.40 43.74
CA TYR A 172 28.37 -14.44 43.59
C TYR A 172 28.98 -15.58 44.41
N LEU A 173 28.61 -15.69 45.70
CA LEU A 173 29.13 -16.74 46.58
C LEU A 173 28.67 -18.13 46.14
N ASP A 174 27.41 -18.26 45.72
CA ASP A 174 26.83 -19.51 45.18
C ASP A 174 27.59 -19.95 43.92
N TYR A 175 27.69 -19.09 42.90
CA TYR A 175 28.29 -19.46 41.61
C TYR A 175 29.82 -19.58 41.63
N THR A 176 30.51 -18.90 42.53
CA THR A 176 31.98 -19.05 42.64
C THR A 176 32.41 -20.27 43.44
N THR A 177 31.51 -20.85 44.25
CA THR A 177 31.76 -22.07 45.02
C THR A 177 31.14 -23.31 44.39
N ASP A 178 30.09 -23.16 43.59
CA ASP A 178 29.43 -24.24 42.87
C ASP A 178 30.24 -24.74 41.66
N SER A 179 30.28 -26.05 41.49
CA SER A 179 30.98 -26.73 40.40
C SER A 179 30.27 -26.66 39.05
N MET A 180 28.99 -26.27 39.00
CA MET A 180 28.26 -26.13 37.73
C MET A 180 28.56 -24.81 37.00
N SER A 181 29.03 -23.78 37.72
CA SER A 181 29.38 -22.49 37.16
C SER A 181 30.88 -22.42 36.95
N ILE A 182 31.31 -22.08 35.73
CA ILE A 182 32.74 -22.07 35.37
C ILE A 182 33.12 -20.64 35.02
N TYR A 183 34.06 -20.08 35.79
CA TYR A 183 34.66 -18.78 35.52
C TYR A 183 36.13 -18.92 35.10
N PRO A 184 36.64 -18.07 34.18
CA PRO A 184 37.99 -18.22 33.64
C PRO A 184 39.13 -17.86 34.62
N SER A 185 38.81 -17.23 35.74
CA SER A 185 39.75 -16.95 36.83
C SER A 185 39.03 -16.90 38.19
N ALA A 186 39.78 -16.95 39.29
CA ALA A 186 39.22 -16.83 40.64
C ALA A 186 38.79 -15.40 41.00
N THR A 187 39.12 -14.42 40.15
CA THR A 187 38.92 -12.99 40.42
C THR A 187 37.92 -12.37 39.46
N GLY A 188 36.87 -11.75 39.98
CA GLY A 188 35.87 -11.10 39.13
C GLY A 188 34.77 -10.40 39.90
N LEU A 189 33.85 -9.83 39.13
CA LEU A 189 32.77 -8.96 39.58
C LEU A 189 31.42 -9.42 39.03
N MET A 190 30.41 -9.54 39.89
CA MET A 190 29.04 -9.79 39.46
C MET A 190 28.21 -8.51 39.57
N ILE A 191 27.55 -8.12 38.48
CA ILE A 191 26.67 -6.96 38.40
C ILE A 191 25.23 -7.47 38.32
N GLY A 192 24.36 -7.02 39.23
CA GLY A 192 22.94 -7.37 39.23
C GLY A 192 22.06 -6.18 38.89
N ILE A 193 21.04 -6.43 38.08
CA ILE A 193 20.01 -5.45 37.73
C ILE A 193 18.63 -6.03 38.03
N ASP A 194 17.87 -5.35 38.88
CA ASP A 194 16.46 -5.63 39.09
C ASP A 194 15.60 -4.83 38.10
N LEU A 195 15.00 -5.56 37.15
CA LEU A 195 14.19 -5.00 36.08
C LEU A 195 12.80 -4.53 36.54
N SER A 196 12.28 -5.01 37.67
CA SER A 196 10.98 -4.58 38.18
C SER A 196 11.08 -3.31 39.02
N TYR A 197 12.14 -3.21 39.83
CA TYR A 197 12.39 -2.06 40.72
C TYR A 197 13.37 -1.02 40.15
N ASN A 198 13.99 -1.30 38.99
CA ASN A 198 15.00 -0.44 38.36
C ASN A 198 16.18 -0.14 39.30
N LEU A 199 16.61 -1.15 40.06
CA LEU A 199 17.74 -1.11 40.99
C LEU A 199 18.94 -1.85 40.40
N TYR A 200 20.14 -1.46 40.78
CA TYR A 200 21.36 -2.19 40.42
C TYR A 200 22.35 -2.18 41.58
N SER A 201 23.20 -3.19 41.63
CA SER A 201 24.38 -3.22 42.50
C SER A 201 25.40 -4.19 41.91
N SER A 202 26.60 -4.24 42.49
CA SER A 202 27.58 -5.26 42.17
C SER A 202 28.27 -5.76 43.42
N TYR A 203 28.71 -7.01 43.37
CA TYR A 203 29.48 -7.66 44.43
C TYR A 203 30.57 -8.52 43.81
N GLY A 204 31.75 -8.44 44.39
CA GLY A 204 32.92 -9.16 43.93
C GLY A 204 34.19 -8.40 44.27
N GLN A 205 35.28 -8.79 43.65
CA GLN A 205 36.56 -8.15 43.87
C GLN A 205 36.68 -6.89 43.02
N TYR A 206 37.56 -5.97 43.40
CA TYR A 206 37.88 -4.79 42.62
C TYR A 206 39.39 -4.64 42.47
N PHE A 207 39.83 -4.17 41.31
CA PHE A 207 41.18 -3.63 41.12
C PHE A 207 41.13 -2.10 41.12
N PRO A 208 42.27 -1.40 41.28
CA PRO A 208 42.29 0.06 41.38
C PRO A 208 41.56 0.74 40.22
N GLY A 209 40.65 1.68 40.52
CA GLY A 209 39.87 2.43 39.53
C GLY A 209 38.58 1.75 39.06
N LEU A 210 38.47 0.42 39.13
CA LEU A 210 37.29 -0.32 38.63
C LEU A 210 36.00 0.12 39.30
N LYS A 211 36.01 0.25 40.63
CA LYS A 211 34.81 0.55 41.41
C LYS A 211 34.18 1.89 41.00
N THR A 212 35.00 2.94 40.86
CA THR A 212 34.55 4.27 40.40
C THR A 212 34.01 4.23 38.97
N LEU A 213 34.68 3.49 38.07
CA LEU A 213 34.21 3.34 36.69
C LEU A 213 32.84 2.66 36.64
N VAL A 214 32.66 1.53 37.35
CA VAL A 214 31.40 0.78 37.37
C VAL A 214 30.26 1.62 37.95
N GLN A 215 30.51 2.43 39.00
CA GLN A 215 29.53 3.35 39.55
C GLN A 215 29.03 4.36 38.49
N GLN A 216 29.94 5.00 37.76
CA GLN A 216 29.60 5.98 36.72
C GLN A 216 28.93 5.31 35.51
N ALA A 217 29.47 4.18 35.07
CA ALA A 217 28.99 3.42 33.93
C ALA A 217 27.56 2.93 34.15
N MET A 218 27.30 2.24 35.28
CA MET A 218 25.98 1.69 35.57
C MET A 218 24.93 2.79 35.78
N ALA A 219 25.28 3.92 36.39
CA ALA A 219 24.37 5.07 36.49
C ALA A 219 23.94 5.58 35.10
N LYS A 220 24.86 5.62 34.14
CA LYS A 220 24.57 6.02 32.75
C LYS A 220 23.79 4.96 31.99
N VAL A 221 24.18 3.68 32.08
CA VAL A 221 23.50 2.54 31.44
C VAL A 221 22.04 2.45 31.90
N MET A 222 21.78 2.49 33.21
CA MET A 222 20.41 2.41 33.74
C MET A 222 19.52 3.56 33.25
N LYS A 223 20.10 4.73 32.96
CA LYS A 223 19.36 5.90 32.46
C LYS A 223 19.13 5.82 30.94
N ALA A 224 20.19 5.57 30.17
CA ALA A 224 20.24 5.80 28.73
C ALA A 224 20.17 4.54 27.86
N ASN A 225 20.27 3.33 28.43
CA ASN A 225 20.28 2.10 27.65
C ASN A 225 18.95 1.93 26.86
N PRO A 226 19.00 1.72 25.53
CA PRO A 226 17.80 1.59 24.70
C PRO A 226 16.91 0.40 25.06
N ALA A 227 17.49 -0.76 25.42
CA ALA A 227 16.71 -1.95 25.77
C ALA A 227 15.94 -1.76 27.10
N LEU A 228 16.58 -1.12 28.10
CA LEU A 228 15.92 -0.72 29.34
C LEU A 228 14.87 0.37 29.11
N TYR A 229 15.07 1.28 28.15
CA TYR A 229 14.04 2.24 27.75
C TYR A 229 12.80 1.54 27.17
N VAL A 230 13.00 0.60 26.23
CA VAL A 230 11.90 -0.21 25.66
C VAL A 230 11.14 -0.98 26.75
N LEU A 231 11.84 -1.53 27.75
CA LEU A 231 11.19 -2.18 28.90
C LEU A 231 10.28 -1.20 29.66
N ARG A 232 10.82 -0.04 30.04
CA ARG A 232 10.09 1.02 30.77
C ARG A 232 8.86 1.47 29.99
N GLU A 233 8.99 1.71 28.69
CA GLU A 233 7.87 2.10 27.81
C GLU A 233 6.80 1.02 27.69
N ARG A 234 7.18 -0.26 27.58
CA ARG A 234 6.21 -1.36 27.55
C ARG A 234 5.48 -1.51 28.87
N ILE A 235 6.15 -1.31 30.00
CA ILE A 235 5.52 -1.29 31.33
C ILE A 235 4.56 -0.10 31.42
N ARG A 236 4.98 1.12 31.05
CA ARG A 236 4.11 2.33 30.99
C ARG A 236 2.88 2.09 30.12
N LYS A 237 3.03 1.57 28.90
CA LYS A 237 1.92 1.20 27.99
C LYS A 237 1.00 0.13 28.60
N GLY A 238 1.56 -0.88 29.26
CA GLY A 238 0.80 -1.92 29.95
C GLY A 238 -0.01 -1.39 31.14
N LEU A 239 0.54 -0.42 31.85
CA LEU A 239 -0.09 0.28 32.96
C LEU A 239 -0.98 1.45 32.53
N GLN A 240 -0.94 1.83 31.26
CA GLN A 240 -1.63 2.99 30.68
C GLN A 240 -1.23 4.32 31.35
N LEU A 241 0.05 4.47 31.65
CA LEU A 241 0.64 5.72 32.13
C LEU A 241 1.12 6.53 30.94
N TYR A 242 0.74 7.80 30.88
CA TYR A 242 1.18 8.75 29.87
C TYR A 242 1.89 9.89 30.58
N ALA A 243 3.19 10.06 30.35
CA ALA A 243 3.96 11.21 30.79
C ALA A 243 4.15 12.16 29.59
N SER A 244 4.07 13.47 29.84
CA SER A 244 4.45 14.50 28.86
C SER A 244 5.98 14.60 28.79
N GLU A 245 6.67 13.52 28.42
CA GLU A 245 8.09 13.62 28.08
C GLU A 245 8.23 14.22 26.66
N SER A 246 9.32 14.95 26.43
CA SER A 246 9.65 15.59 25.16
C SER A 246 9.91 14.55 24.08
N ASN A 247 8.84 14.07 23.43
CA ASN A 247 8.95 13.22 22.25
C ASN A 247 9.75 13.96 21.17
N GLN A 248 10.58 13.22 20.44
CA GLN A 248 11.15 13.69 19.18
C GLN A 248 10.02 14.25 18.32
N GLU A 249 10.17 15.50 17.86
CA GLU A 249 9.14 16.15 17.03
C GLU A 249 8.84 15.29 15.81
N PHE A 250 7.57 15.08 15.49
CA PHE A 250 7.21 14.34 14.28
C PHE A 250 7.60 15.14 13.03
N LEU A 251 7.81 14.42 11.92
CA LEU A 251 7.97 15.08 10.63
C LEU A 251 6.63 15.67 10.21
N ASN A 252 6.60 16.98 10.03
CA ASN A 252 5.44 17.79 9.65
C ASN A 252 5.83 18.80 8.54
N SER A 253 4.91 19.69 8.15
CA SER A 253 5.16 20.67 7.08
C SER A 253 6.15 21.78 7.45
N GLN A 254 6.40 22.00 8.75
CA GLN A 254 7.31 23.05 9.24
C GLN A 254 8.77 22.61 9.21
N ASN A 255 9.05 21.36 9.58
CA ASN A 255 10.39 20.77 9.60
C ASN A 255 10.71 19.90 8.36
N TYR A 256 9.86 19.97 7.33
CA TYR A 256 10.00 19.20 6.08
C TYR A 256 11.34 19.40 5.35
N SER A 257 11.99 20.58 5.50
CA SER A 257 13.28 20.88 4.89
C SER A 257 14.45 20.08 5.48
N GLU A 258 14.31 19.54 6.70
CA GLU A 258 15.35 18.73 7.37
C GLU A 258 15.68 17.44 6.61
N LEU A 259 14.73 16.95 5.79
CA LEU A 259 14.87 15.76 4.96
C LEU A 259 16.06 15.84 3.98
N PHE A 260 16.48 17.05 3.64
CA PHE A 260 17.51 17.32 2.64
C PHE A 260 18.86 17.70 3.27
N SER A 261 19.00 17.48 4.58
CA SER A 261 20.27 17.65 5.27
C SER A 261 21.35 16.68 4.75
N PRO A 262 22.64 16.91 5.07
CA PRO A 262 23.72 16.00 4.72
C PRO A 262 23.58 14.60 5.37
N GLN A 263 22.77 14.47 6.41
CA GLN A 263 22.54 13.20 7.10
C GLN A 263 21.72 12.25 6.22
N ILE A 264 22.09 10.97 6.24
CA ILE A 264 21.35 9.93 5.51
C ILE A 264 20.06 9.64 6.30
N GLN A 265 18.92 9.87 5.65
CA GLN A 265 17.59 9.62 6.20
C GLN A 265 16.84 8.67 5.27
N LEU A 266 16.13 7.70 5.84
CA LEU A 266 15.34 6.73 5.06
C LEU A 266 13.88 6.76 5.51
N PHE A 267 12.97 6.95 4.56
CA PHE A 267 11.55 6.68 4.75
C PHE A 267 11.29 5.19 4.71
N ILE A 268 10.41 4.71 5.59
CA ILE A 268 9.93 3.33 5.60
C ILE A 268 8.41 3.35 5.52
N ASP A 269 7.87 2.83 4.40
CA ASP A 269 6.45 2.59 4.22
C ASP A 269 6.14 1.09 4.19
N ASP A 270 5.30 0.65 5.14
CA ASP A 270 4.87 -0.73 5.27
C ASP A 270 3.44 -0.96 4.73
N THR A 271 2.89 0.01 3.98
CA THR A 271 1.50 -0.03 3.50
C THR A 271 1.23 -1.19 2.55
N ASN A 272 2.17 -1.50 1.67
CA ASN A 272 2.03 -2.54 0.66
C ASN A 272 2.73 -3.87 1.02
N VAL A 273 3.10 -4.07 2.29
CA VAL A 273 3.81 -5.27 2.74
C VAL A 273 2.88 -6.49 2.78
N TYR A 274 1.72 -6.35 3.42
CA TYR A 274 0.72 -7.41 3.49
C TYR A 274 -0.52 -7.01 2.70
N ARG A 275 -0.68 -7.61 1.52
CA ARG A 275 -1.75 -7.33 0.57
C ARG A 275 -2.60 -8.57 0.37
N VAL A 276 -3.90 -8.35 0.16
CA VAL A 276 -4.87 -9.44 -0.03
C VAL A 276 -5.81 -9.15 -1.19
N THR A 277 -6.19 -10.20 -1.91
CA THR A 277 -7.36 -10.19 -2.80
C THR A 277 -8.55 -10.76 -2.03
N ILE A 278 -9.69 -10.09 -2.14
CA ILE A 278 -10.93 -10.51 -1.47
C ILE A 278 -11.74 -11.34 -2.46
N HIS A 279 -12.16 -12.53 -2.02
CA HIS A 279 -13.01 -13.45 -2.78
C HIS A 279 -14.26 -13.76 -1.96
N LYS A 280 -15.44 -13.57 -2.55
CA LYS A 280 -16.70 -14.01 -1.95
C LYS A 280 -16.82 -15.52 -2.16
N THR A 281 -17.03 -16.26 -1.08
CA THR A 281 -17.32 -17.70 -1.10
C THR A 281 -18.76 -17.94 -1.52
N PHE A 282 -19.08 -19.18 -1.88
CA PHE A 282 -20.44 -19.59 -2.26
C PHE A 282 -21.48 -19.29 -1.17
N GLU A 283 -21.09 -19.43 0.11
CA GLU A 283 -21.92 -19.12 1.29
C GLU A 283 -22.09 -17.62 1.55
N GLY A 284 -21.53 -16.76 0.70
CA GLY A 284 -21.57 -15.31 0.84
C GLY A 284 -20.49 -14.71 1.74
N ASN A 285 -19.66 -15.54 2.39
CA ASN A 285 -18.56 -15.08 3.25
C ASN A 285 -17.41 -14.49 2.43
N LEU A 286 -16.84 -13.37 2.87
CA LEU A 286 -15.65 -12.77 2.27
C LEU A 286 -14.40 -13.46 2.81
N THR A 287 -13.64 -14.10 1.94
CA THR A 287 -12.33 -14.71 2.23
C THR A 287 -11.21 -13.90 1.60
N THR A 288 -10.03 -13.91 2.22
CA THR A 288 -8.87 -13.16 1.74
C THR A 288 -7.75 -14.11 1.33
N LYS A 289 -7.14 -13.88 0.17
CA LYS A 289 -5.93 -14.58 -0.28
C LYS A 289 -4.77 -13.59 -0.31
N PRO A 290 -3.61 -13.90 0.30
CA PRO A 290 -2.46 -13.02 0.26
C PRO A 290 -1.85 -12.99 -1.14
N ILE A 291 -1.35 -11.83 -1.55
CA ILE A 291 -0.55 -11.63 -2.76
C ILE A 291 0.81 -11.05 -2.40
N ASN A 292 1.75 -11.04 -3.35
CA ASN A 292 3.06 -10.43 -3.14
C ASN A 292 2.93 -8.96 -2.71
N GLY A 293 3.72 -8.61 -1.71
CA GLY A 293 3.86 -7.26 -1.20
C GLY A 293 5.29 -6.75 -1.36
N ALA A 294 5.51 -5.51 -0.93
CA ALA A 294 6.85 -4.95 -0.85
C ALA A 294 6.97 -3.96 0.31
N ILE A 295 8.16 -3.92 0.89
CA ILE A 295 8.59 -2.86 1.79
C ILE A 295 9.22 -1.77 0.92
N PHE A 296 8.79 -0.53 1.16
CA PHE A 296 9.31 0.63 0.45
C PHE A 296 10.25 1.41 1.38
N ILE A 297 11.55 1.37 1.10
CA ILE A 297 12.59 2.06 1.89
C ILE A 297 13.25 3.09 0.97
N PHE A 298 13.11 4.38 1.27
CA PHE A 298 13.41 5.44 0.31
C PHE A 298 14.26 6.56 0.89
N ASN A 299 15.32 6.95 0.18
CA ASN A 299 16.16 8.09 0.51
C ASN A 299 15.65 9.35 -0.23
N PRO A 300 15.07 10.35 0.47
CA PRO A 300 14.50 11.54 -0.16
C PRO A 300 15.55 12.48 -0.76
N ARG A 301 16.82 12.38 -0.36
CA ARG A 301 17.88 13.22 -0.92
C ARG A 301 18.41 12.68 -2.24
N THR A 302 18.65 11.37 -2.31
CA THR A 302 19.27 10.75 -3.49
C THR A 302 18.26 10.19 -4.48
N GLY A 303 17.02 9.94 -4.06
CA GLY A 303 16.02 9.25 -4.87
C GLY A 303 16.15 7.72 -4.83
N GLN A 304 17.13 7.19 -4.09
CA GLN A 304 17.37 5.75 -4.01
C GLN A 304 16.21 5.05 -3.27
N LEU A 305 15.65 4.04 -3.92
CA LEU A 305 14.62 3.17 -3.39
C LEU A 305 15.17 1.75 -3.24
N PHE A 306 15.18 1.26 -2.01
CA PHE A 306 15.36 -0.15 -1.69
C PHE A 306 13.97 -0.78 -1.58
N LEU A 307 13.58 -1.52 -2.63
CA LEU A 307 12.29 -2.18 -2.72
C LEU A 307 12.46 -3.66 -2.37
N LYS A 308 12.13 -4.02 -1.12
CA LYS A 308 12.18 -5.42 -0.67
C LYS A 308 10.87 -6.11 -1.00
N ILE A 309 10.90 -7.05 -1.94
CA ILE A 309 9.73 -7.86 -2.30
C ILE A 309 9.49 -8.92 -1.22
N ILE A 310 8.26 -8.99 -0.73
CA ILE A 310 7.79 -9.99 0.24
C ILE A 310 6.87 -10.96 -0.49
N HIS A 311 7.40 -12.16 -0.76
CA HIS A 311 6.69 -13.22 -1.44
C HIS A 311 5.61 -13.85 -0.55
N THR A 312 4.55 -14.41 -1.16
CA THR A 312 3.44 -15.05 -0.44
C THR A 312 3.85 -16.20 0.49
N SER A 313 4.99 -16.86 0.23
CA SER A 313 5.53 -17.92 1.07
C SER A 313 5.79 -17.49 2.52
N VAL A 314 6.10 -16.21 2.75
CA VAL A 314 6.33 -15.66 4.10
C VAL A 314 5.07 -15.74 4.97
N TRP A 315 3.89 -15.74 4.35
CA TRP A 315 2.61 -15.80 5.05
C TRP A 315 2.11 -17.23 5.29
N ALA A 316 2.74 -18.23 4.66
CA ALA A 316 2.30 -19.62 4.72
C ALA A 316 2.40 -20.18 6.15
N GLY A 317 1.31 -20.79 6.63
CA GLY A 317 1.24 -21.38 7.97
C GLY A 317 1.16 -20.38 9.13
N GLN A 318 1.18 -19.08 8.85
CA GLN A 318 1.18 -18.03 9.87
C GLN A 318 -0.22 -17.50 10.16
N LYS A 319 -0.43 -17.01 11.40
CA LYS A 319 -1.67 -16.33 11.84
C LYS A 319 -1.36 -14.90 12.27
N ARG A 320 -2.39 -14.05 12.33
CA ARG A 320 -2.27 -12.62 12.69
C ARG A 320 -1.31 -11.84 11.79
N LEU A 321 -1.47 -12.04 10.48
CA LEU A 321 -0.59 -11.53 9.43
C LEU A 321 -0.39 -10.01 9.46
N GLY A 322 -1.40 -9.23 9.89
CA GLY A 322 -1.26 -7.78 10.04
C GLY A 322 -0.26 -7.33 11.12
N GLN A 323 -0.05 -8.13 12.16
CA GLN A 323 1.03 -7.89 13.12
C GLN A 323 2.36 -8.39 12.54
N LEU A 324 2.37 -9.61 12.00
CA LEU A 324 3.57 -10.22 11.41
C LEU A 324 4.20 -9.32 10.34
N ALA A 325 3.39 -8.68 9.50
CA ALA A 325 3.86 -7.74 8.48
C ALA A 325 4.77 -6.65 9.05
N LYS A 326 4.38 -6.03 10.16
CA LYS A 326 5.16 -4.95 10.80
C LYS A 326 6.48 -5.45 11.37
N TRP A 327 6.46 -6.62 11.98
CA TRP A 327 7.67 -7.25 12.53
C TRP A 327 8.62 -7.68 11.41
N LYS A 328 8.08 -8.26 10.34
CA LYS A 328 8.87 -8.63 9.17
C LYS A 328 9.46 -7.41 8.48
N THR A 329 8.72 -6.31 8.39
CA THR A 329 9.27 -5.04 7.90
C THR A 329 10.47 -4.58 8.73
N ALA A 330 10.34 -4.55 10.07
CA ALA A 330 11.42 -4.11 10.93
C ALA A 330 12.66 -5.04 10.86
N GLU A 331 12.43 -6.35 10.73
CA GLU A 331 13.49 -7.34 10.52
C GLU A 331 14.27 -7.09 9.23
N GLU A 332 13.57 -6.92 8.10
CA GLU A 332 14.19 -6.68 6.79
C GLU A 332 14.89 -5.31 6.72
N VAL A 333 14.33 -4.28 7.39
CA VAL A 333 14.99 -2.97 7.51
C VAL A 333 16.29 -3.10 8.31
N ALA A 334 16.27 -3.79 9.45
CA ALA A 334 17.48 -4.02 10.24
C ALA A 334 18.52 -4.86 9.48
N ALA A 335 18.08 -5.85 8.69
CA ALA A 335 18.96 -6.63 7.83
C ALA A 335 19.59 -5.77 6.73
N LEU A 336 18.83 -4.86 6.10
CA LEU A 336 19.37 -3.89 5.15
C LEU A 336 20.44 -3.02 5.80
N ILE A 337 20.16 -2.43 6.98
CA ILE A 337 21.14 -1.57 7.68
C ILE A 337 22.41 -2.34 8.04
N ARG A 338 22.32 -3.61 8.47
CA ARG A 338 23.49 -4.48 8.70
C ARG A 338 24.30 -4.74 7.44
N SER A 339 23.67 -4.74 6.26
CA SER A 339 24.37 -4.95 4.98
C SER A 339 25.07 -3.70 4.45
N LEU A 340 24.72 -2.52 4.96
CA LEU A 340 25.33 -1.26 4.55
C LEU A 340 26.64 -0.99 5.34
N PRO A 341 27.69 -0.47 4.67
CA PRO A 341 28.87 0.09 5.35
C PRO A 341 28.47 1.18 6.35
N VAL A 342 29.27 1.37 7.40
CA VAL A 342 28.94 2.30 8.50
C VAL A 342 28.77 3.75 8.01
N GLU A 343 29.46 4.11 6.93
CA GLU A 343 29.38 5.40 6.26
C GLU A 343 28.05 5.64 5.55
N GLU A 344 27.42 4.57 5.06
CA GLU A 344 26.13 4.60 4.35
C GLU A 344 24.93 4.34 5.28
N GLN A 345 25.19 3.98 6.54
CA GLN A 345 24.12 3.74 7.50
C GLN A 345 23.33 5.02 7.79
N PRO A 346 21.98 4.93 7.84
CA PRO A 346 21.14 6.09 8.10
C PRO A 346 21.34 6.59 9.53
N LYS A 347 21.33 7.91 9.72
CA LYS A 347 21.26 8.53 11.06
C LYS A 347 19.82 8.63 11.58
N GLN A 348 18.86 8.62 10.66
CA GLN A 348 17.44 8.72 10.98
C GLN A 348 16.58 7.84 10.07
N LEU A 349 15.62 7.15 10.69
CA LEU A 349 14.56 6.41 10.00
C LEU A 349 13.23 7.11 10.24
N ILE A 350 12.49 7.35 9.16
CA ILE A 350 11.20 8.03 9.21
C ILE A 350 10.11 7.03 8.84
N VAL A 351 9.25 6.69 9.79
CA VAL A 351 8.13 5.78 9.55
C VAL A 351 6.88 6.54 9.14
N THR A 352 6.22 6.07 8.07
CA THR A 352 4.93 6.63 7.63
C THR A 352 3.79 6.25 8.57
N ARG A 353 3.90 5.12 9.28
CA ARG A 353 2.85 4.60 10.17
C ARG A 353 3.40 4.32 11.57
N LYS A 354 2.76 4.91 12.59
CA LYS A 354 3.12 4.77 14.02
C LYS A 354 3.21 3.33 14.51
N GLY A 355 2.49 2.40 13.86
CA GLY A 355 2.54 0.98 14.21
C GLY A 355 3.89 0.30 14.00
N LEU A 356 4.81 0.93 13.27
CA LEU A 356 6.14 0.41 12.97
C LEU A 356 7.23 0.90 13.95
N LEU A 357 6.93 1.87 14.82
CA LEU A 357 7.85 2.36 15.84
C LEU A 357 8.31 1.24 16.79
N ASP A 358 7.37 0.60 17.49
CA ASP A 358 7.72 -0.44 18.47
C ASP A 358 8.54 -1.60 17.85
N PRO A 359 8.21 -2.15 16.65
CA PRO A 359 9.04 -3.18 16.05
C PRO A 359 10.45 -2.69 15.67
N LEU A 360 10.60 -1.49 15.10
CA LEU A 360 11.91 -0.96 14.72
C LEU A 360 12.80 -0.67 15.94
N GLU A 361 12.27 -0.06 16.99
CA GLU A 361 13.00 0.17 18.25
C GLU A 361 13.61 -1.12 18.79
N VAL A 362 12.89 -2.24 18.65
CA VAL A 362 13.32 -3.55 19.15
C VAL A 362 14.35 -4.21 18.23
N HIS A 363 14.22 -4.05 16.92
CA HIS A 363 15.13 -4.64 15.94
C HIS A 363 16.42 -3.85 15.75
N LEU A 364 16.43 -2.56 16.14
CA LEU A 364 17.56 -1.65 16.01
C LEU A 364 18.29 -1.37 17.33
N LEU A 365 18.11 -2.22 18.35
CA LEU A 365 18.88 -2.12 19.61
C LEU A 365 20.39 -2.25 19.38
N ASP A 366 20.81 -2.94 18.32
CA ASP A 366 22.22 -3.05 17.91
C ASP A 366 22.76 -1.73 17.30
N PHE A 367 21.89 -0.76 17.01
CA PHE A 367 22.19 0.49 16.32
C PHE A 367 21.74 1.72 17.15
N PRO A 368 22.35 2.00 18.31
CA PRO A 368 21.90 3.03 19.24
C PRO A 368 21.98 4.46 18.66
N ASN A 369 22.80 4.67 17.63
CA ASN A 369 23.00 5.97 16.99
C ASN A 369 21.94 6.31 15.92
N ILE A 370 21.02 5.38 15.61
CA ILE A 370 19.98 5.59 14.61
C ILE A 370 18.70 6.05 15.30
N SER A 371 18.27 7.27 15.00
CA SER A 371 17.01 7.81 15.52
C SER A 371 15.80 7.30 14.70
N ILE A 372 14.67 7.03 15.38
CA ILE A 372 13.43 6.59 14.74
C ILE A 372 12.36 7.66 14.96
N ARG A 373 11.91 8.27 13.87
CA ARG A 373 10.94 9.38 13.88
C ARG A 373 9.65 8.95 13.17
N ALA A 374 8.50 9.33 13.71
CA ALA A 374 7.22 9.19 13.00
C ALA A 374 6.91 10.43 12.16
N SER A 375 6.20 10.23 11.05
CA SER A 375 5.64 11.33 10.25
C SER A 375 4.17 11.57 10.56
N GLU A 376 3.77 12.84 10.62
CA GLU A 376 2.37 13.26 10.58
C GLU A 376 1.86 13.42 9.14
N LEU A 377 2.78 13.55 8.19
CA LEU A 377 2.45 13.65 6.77
C LEU A 377 2.01 12.29 6.22
N GLN A 378 0.84 12.23 5.61
CA GLN A 378 0.36 11.02 4.95
C GLN A 378 0.91 10.93 3.53
N LEU A 379 2.22 10.70 3.40
CA LEU A 379 2.89 10.63 2.09
C LEU A 379 2.34 9.50 1.21
N PRO A 380 2.22 9.69 -0.11
CA PRO A 380 1.50 8.77 -1.00
C PRO A 380 2.38 7.62 -1.51
N PHE A 381 3.38 7.15 -0.75
CA PHE A 381 4.29 6.09 -1.21
C PHE A 381 3.58 4.78 -1.58
N GLN A 382 2.41 4.53 -0.98
CA GLN A 382 1.56 3.40 -1.37
C GLN A 382 1.17 3.40 -2.86
N ALA A 383 1.14 4.58 -3.49
CA ALA A 383 0.81 4.74 -4.91
C ALA A 383 1.96 4.33 -5.84
N ALA A 384 3.18 4.09 -5.33
CA ALA A 384 4.28 3.55 -6.13
C ALA A 384 3.91 2.20 -6.78
N MET A 385 3.05 1.41 -6.13
CA MET A 385 2.50 0.16 -6.67
C MET A 385 1.57 0.35 -7.87
N LYS A 386 1.18 1.58 -8.20
CA LYS A 386 0.37 1.91 -9.39
C LYS A 386 1.23 2.18 -10.62
N VAL A 387 2.56 2.26 -10.44
CA VAL A 387 3.54 2.34 -11.52
C VAL A 387 3.79 0.93 -12.05
N GLU A 388 3.57 0.73 -13.35
CA GLU A 388 3.56 -0.59 -13.99
C GLU A 388 4.88 -1.34 -13.81
N LYS A 389 6.02 -0.66 -13.98
CA LYS A 389 7.36 -1.24 -13.82
C LYS A 389 7.57 -1.86 -12.43
N LEU A 390 7.16 -1.16 -11.37
CA LEU A 390 7.26 -1.64 -9.99
C LEU A 390 6.22 -2.73 -9.69
N ALA A 391 4.98 -2.53 -10.16
CA ALA A 391 3.87 -3.45 -9.92
C ALA A 391 4.10 -4.83 -10.56
N ASP A 392 4.49 -4.86 -11.84
CA ASP A 392 4.75 -6.08 -12.58
C ASP A 392 5.90 -6.87 -11.96
N MET A 393 6.96 -6.19 -11.55
CA MET A 393 8.11 -6.84 -10.92
C MET A 393 7.73 -7.52 -9.60
N ILE A 394 6.91 -6.86 -8.76
CA ILE A 394 6.44 -7.43 -7.49
C ILE A 394 5.51 -8.62 -7.73
N LEU A 395 4.62 -8.54 -8.74
CA LEU A 395 3.69 -9.63 -9.06
C LEU A 395 4.38 -10.84 -9.67
N ARG A 396 5.44 -10.65 -10.47
CA ARG A 396 6.18 -11.74 -11.13
C ARG A 396 7.22 -12.40 -10.23
N ALA A 397 7.61 -11.77 -9.13
CA ALA A 397 8.62 -12.32 -8.22
C ALA A 397 8.17 -13.67 -7.62
N THR A 398 9.02 -14.68 -7.76
CA THR A 398 8.82 -16.04 -7.24
C THR A 398 9.43 -16.25 -5.86
N GLU A 399 10.31 -15.33 -5.42
CA GLU A 399 11.01 -15.40 -4.15
C GLU A 399 11.22 -14.01 -3.53
N PRO A 400 11.53 -13.91 -2.21
CA PRO A 400 11.83 -12.63 -1.57
C PRO A 400 13.19 -12.07 -2.03
N GLN A 401 13.19 -10.91 -2.69
CA GLN A 401 14.40 -10.27 -3.23
C GLN A 401 14.41 -8.77 -2.96
N MET A 402 15.62 -8.19 -2.83
CA MET A 402 15.81 -6.75 -2.72
C MET A 402 16.13 -6.19 -4.10
N VAL A 403 15.42 -5.14 -4.52
CA VAL A 403 15.65 -4.46 -5.80
C VAL A 403 15.92 -2.99 -5.57
N LEU A 404 16.94 -2.47 -6.24
CA LEU A 404 17.33 -1.06 -6.19
C LEU A 404 16.74 -0.29 -7.36
N PHE A 405 16.17 0.87 -7.06
CA PHE A 405 15.72 1.84 -8.06
C PHE A 405 16.20 3.24 -7.70
N ASN A 406 16.21 4.13 -8.68
CA ASN A 406 16.25 5.56 -8.43
C ASN A 406 14.92 6.18 -8.88
N LEU A 407 14.12 6.67 -7.94
CA LEU A 407 12.83 7.30 -8.24
C LEU A 407 12.94 8.69 -8.84
N TYR A 408 14.13 9.28 -8.84
CA TYR A 408 14.38 10.57 -9.49
C TYR A 408 14.92 10.41 -10.91
N ASP A 409 15.20 9.19 -11.37
CA ASP A 409 15.90 8.94 -12.64
C ASP A 409 17.14 9.84 -12.74
N GLU A 410 17.12 10.85 -13.60
CA GLU A 410 18.21 11.83 -13.77
C GLU A 410 17.86 13.27 -13.34
N TRP A 411 16.73 13.49 -12.65
CA TRP A 411 16.26 14.85 -12.29
C TRP A 411 17.29 15.64 -11.48
N LEU A 412 18.12 14.97 -10.67
CA LEU A 412 19.14 15.63 -9.86
C LEU A 412 20.24 16.32 -10.68
N LYS A 413 20.31 16.11 -12.00
CA LYS A 413 21.19 16.86 -12.90
C LYS A 413 20.71 18.30 -13.14
N SER A 414 19.40 18.53 -13.17
CA SER A 414 18.81 19.86 -13.46
C SER A 414 18.14 20.52 -12.26
N ILE A 415 17.63 19.73 -11.30
CA ILE A 415 16.88 20.26 -10.15
C ILE A 415 17.42 19.78 -8.80
N SER A 416 17.13 20.54 -7.75
CA SER A 416 17.53 20.19 -6.38
C SER A 416 16.80 18.96 -5.83
N PRO A 417 17.36 18.24 -4.84
CA PRO A 417 16.67 17.15 -4.14
C PRO A 417 15.31 17.54 -3.58
N TYR A 418 15.17 18.76 -3.07
CA TYR A 418 13.90 19.29 -2.56
C TYR A 418 12.82 19.33 -3.65
N THR A 419 13.19 19.85 -4.81
CA THR A 419 12.29 19.96 -5.97
C THR A 419 11.97 18.57 -6.53
N ALA A 420 12.97 17.69 -6.65
CA ALA A 420 12.79 16.33 -7.14
C ALA A 420 11.85 15.51 -6.23
N PHE A 421 12.01 15.62 -4.91
CA PHE A 421 11.09 15.00 -3.95
C PHE A 421 9.67 15.56 -4.07
N SER A 422 9.54 16.88 -4.21
CA SER A 422 8.23 17.53 -4.37
C SER A 422 7.52 17.08 -5.64
N ARG A 423 8.25 16.97 -6.76
CA ARG A 423 7.76 16.39 -8.03
C ARG A 423 7.29 14.96 -7.83
N LEU A 424 8.11 14.12 -7.19
CA LEU A 424 7.75 12.73 -6.91
C LEU A 424 6.47 12.62 -6.06
N VAL A 425 6.36 13.38 -4.98
CA VAL A 425 5.17 13.40 -4.11
C VAL A 425 3.95 13.83 -4.90
N LEU A 426 4.07 14.84 -5.76
CA LEU A 426 2.98 15.32 -6.61
C LEU A 426 2.48 14.23 -7.58
N ILE A 427 3.40 13.56 -8.27
CA ILE A 427 3.09 12.45 -9.18
C ILE A 427 2.40 11.31 -8.43
N LEU A 428 2.99 10.87 -7.31
CA LEU A 428 2.43 9.77 -6.52
C LEU A 428 1.08 10.14 -5.91
N ARG A 429 0.86 11.39 -5.50
CA ARG A 429 -0.43 11.87 -5.01
C ARG A 429 -1.48 11.88 -6.12
N ALA A 430 -1.14 12.36 -7.31
CA ALA A 430 -2.03 12.34 -8.46
C ALA A 430 -2.42 10.90 -8.85
N LEU A 431 -1.45 9.97 -8.88
CA LEU A 431 -1.70 8.54 -9.06
C LEU A 431 -2.54 7.95 -7.93
N HIS A 432 -2.37 8.43 -6.69
CA HIS A 432 -3.20 8.00 -5.57
C HIS A 432 -4.68 8.38 -5.79
N VAL A 433 -4.92 9.62 -6.20
CA VAL A 433 -6.24 10.24 -6.42
C VAL A 433 -6.94 9.70 -7.66
N ASN A 434 -6.32 9.81 -8.83
CA ASN A 434 -6.90 9.38 -10.10
C ASN A 434 -5.83 8.83 -11.03
N ILE A 435 -5.70 7.51 -11.05
CA ILE A 435 -4.68 6.77 -11.80
C ILE A 435 -4.79 7.07 -13.29
N ASP A 436 -6.00 6.98 -13.85
CA ASP A 436 -6.23 7.07 -15.29
C ASP A 436 -5.85 8.46 -15.82
N LYS A 437 -6.32 9.53 -15.16
CA LYS A 437 -6.00 10.90 -15.56
C LYS A 437 -4.53 11.24 -15.36
N ALA A 438 -3.94 10.84 -14.24
CA ALA A 438 -2.52 11.09 -13.98
C ALA A 438 -1.62 10.41 -15.04
N LYS A 439 -1.95 9.18 -15.46
CA LYS A 439 -1.21 8.50 -16.53
C LYS A 439 -1.32 9.21 -17.89
N ILE A 440 -2.51 9.73 -18.21
CA ILE A 440 -2.71 10.51 -19.45
C ILE A 440 -1.90 11.81 -19.40
N ILE A 441 -1.88 12.51 -18.27
CA ILE A 441 -1.07 13.73 -18.08
C ILE A 441 0.42 13.44 -18.23
N LEU A 442 0.91 12.32 -17.68
CA LEU A 442 2.32 11.94 -17.79
C LEU A 442 2.73 11.53 -19.20
N ARG A 443 1.81 11.00 -20.01
CA ARG A 443 2.07 10.51 -21.38
C ARG A 443 0.96 10.99 -22.33
N PRO A 444 0.96 12.28 -22.71
CA PRO A 444 -0.10 12.85 -23.54
C PRO A 444 -0.03 12.37 -24.99
N ASP A 445 1.15 12.01 -25.48
CA ASP A 445 1.39 11.56 -26.85
C ASP A 445 2.34 10.35 -26.90
N LYS A 446 2.52 9.78 -28.11
CA LYS A 446 3.41 8.64 -28.37
C LYS A 446 4.89 9.03 -28.48
N SER A 447 5.20 10.31 -28.73
CA SER A 447 6.58 10.80 -28.81
C SER A 447 7.27 10.83 -27.44
N VAL A 448 6.50 10.98 -26.36
CA VAL A 448 7.03 10.88 -24.99
C VAL A 448 7.36 9.43 -24.65
N ILE A 449 8.63 9.10 -24.76
CA ILE A 449 9.17 7.78 -24.39
C ILE A 449 9.64 7.75 -22.93
N THR A 450 9.54 6.57 -22.31
CA THR A 450 10.21 6.26 -21.05
C THR A 450 11.40 5.37 -21.38
N GLN A 451 12.61 5.78 -21.00
CA GLN A 451 13.81 4.96 -21.22
C GLN A 451 13.72 3.65 -20.41
N GLU A 452 14.36 2.60 -20.89
CA GLU A 452 14.25 1.26 -20.29
C GLU A 452 14.71 1.23 -18.82
N HIS A 453 15.77 1.97 -18.49
CA HIS A 453 16.29 2.07 -17.13
C HIS A 453 15.54 3.10 -16.26
N HIS A 454 14.76 4.00 -16.85
CA HIS A 454 13.96 5.00 -16.14
C HIS A 454 12.61 4.49 -15.66
N ILE A 455 11.99 5.24 -14.74
CA ILE A 455 10.65 5.00 -14.23
C ILE A 455 9.66 5.99 -14.85
N TRP A 456 10.07 7.24 -14.99
CA TRP A 456 9.25 8.34 -15.45
C TRP A 456 9.53 8.68 -16.93
N PRO A 457 8.55 9.25 -17.65
CA PRO A 457 8.76 9.71 -19.01
C PRO A 457 9.88 10.76 -19.10
N SER A 458 10.67 10.68 -20.16
CA SER A 458 11.74 11.63 -20.44
C SER A 458 11.13 12.91 -21.02
N LEU A 459 11.06 13.96 -20.20
CA LEU A 459 10.52 15.27 -20.55
C LEU A 459 11.57 16.36 -20.34
N SER A 460 11.45 17.46 -21.08
CA SER A 460 12.20 18.68 -20.84
C SER A 460 11.78 19.34 -19.52
N ASP A 461 12.64 20.20 -18.95
CA ASP A 461 12.29 20.93 -17.71
C ASP A 461 11.05 21.83 -17.90
N GLU A 462 10.86 22.42 -19.09
CA GLU A 462 9.67 23.22 -19.42
C GLU A 462 8.39 22.38 -19.47
N ASP A 463 8.46 21.18 -20.04
CA ASP A 463 7.30 20.28 -20.11
C ASP A 463 6.97 19.70 -18.73
N TRP A 464 7.99 19.45 -17.90
CA TRP A 464 7.77 19.08 -16.50
C TRP A 464 6.99 20.14 -15.74
N ILE A 465 7.26 21.43 -15.95
CA ILE A 465 6.48 22.52 -15.31
C ILE A 465 5.00 22.44 -15.71
N LYS A 466 4.71 22.22 -17.00
CA LYS A 466 3.32 22.09 -17.49
C LYS A 466 2.62 20.87 -16.86
N VAL A 467 3.32 19.74 -16.81
CA VAL A 467 2.82 18.49 -16.21
C VAL A 467 2.57 18.67 -14.71
N GLU A 468 3.49 19.29 -13.97
CA GLU A 468 3.33 19.55 -12.54
C GLU A 468 2.09 20.41 -12.24
N VAL A 469 1.84 21.45 -13.03
CA VAL A 469 0.62 22.27 -12.88
C VAL A 469 -0.64 21.41 -13.08
N GLN A 470 -0.68 20.60 -14.13
CA GLN A 470 -1.84 19.73 -14.41
C GLN A 470 -2.05 18.67 -13.31
N LEU A 471 -0.99 18.09 -12.76
CA LEU A 471 -1.08 17.12 -11.66
C LEU A 471 -1.56 17.79 -10.37
N ARG A 472 -1.09 19.00 -10.07
CA ARG A 472 -1.56 19.80 -8.93
C ARG A 472 -3.05 20.09 -9.06
N ASP A 473 -3.48 20.58 -10.22
CA ASP A 473 -4.88 20.93 -10.45
C ASP A 473 -5.78 19.69 -10.38
N LEU A 474 -5.32 18.53 -10.85
CA LEU A 474 -6.03 17.26 -10.68
C LEU A 474 -6.28 16.91 -9.21
N ILE A 475 -5.26 17.05 -8.35
CA ILE A 475 -5.35 16.76 -6.92
C ILE A 475 -6.31 17.74 -6.24
N LEU A 476 -6.16 19.03 -6.51
CA LEU A 476 -6.97 20.06 -5.87
C LEU A 476 -8.44 19.99 -6.31
N ASN A 477 -8.72 19.71 -7.58
CA ASN A 477 -10.08 19.54 -8.08
C ASN A 477 -10.78 18.32 -7.46
N ASP A 478 -10.06 17.23 -7.20
CA ASP A 478 -10.62 16.09 -6.47
C ASP A 478 -10.92 16.44 -5.00
N TYR A 479 -10.00 17.15 -4.34
CA TYR A 479 -10.21 17.65 -2.98
C TYR A 479 -11.42 18.58 -2.88
N GLY A 480 -11.53 19.54 -3.79
CA GLY A 480 -12.64 20.50 -3.86
C GLY A 480 -13.98 19.81 -4.09
N LYS A 481 -14.03 18.79 -4.95
CA LYS A 481 -15.25 17.98 -5.17
C LYS A 481 -15.64 17.14 -3.97
N LYS A 482 -14.68 16.53 -3.27
CA LYS A 482 -14.97 15.68 -2.09
C LYS A 482 -15.43 16.47 -0.89
N ASN A 483 -14.88 17.67 -0.70
CA ASN A 483 -15.15 18.52 0.46
C ASN A 483 -16.11 19.68 0.16
N ASN A 484 -16.61 19.79 -1.07
CA ASN A 484 -17.42 20.91 -1.55
C ASN A 484 -16.76 22.28 -1.29
N VAL A 485 -15.47 22.40 -1.62
CA VAL A 485 -14.67 23.62 -1.44
C VAL A 485 -14.25 24.16 -2.80
N ASN A 486 -14.40 25.46 -3.02
CA ASN A 486 -13.82 26.13 -4.19
C ASN A 486 -12.29 26.18 -4.05
N VAL A 487 -11.59 25.51 -4.98
CA VAL A 487 -10.12 25.39 -5.02
C VAL A 487 -9.42 26.74 -5.02
N GLN A 488 -10.04 27.77 -5.60
CA GLN A 488 -9.45 29.11 -5.70
C GLN A 488 -9.36 29.84 -4.35
N SER A 489 -10.14 29.40 -3.34
CA SER A 489 -10.09 30.00 -1.99
C SER A 489 -8.97 29.44 -1.11
N LEU A 490 -8.20 28.46 -1.60
CA LEU A 490 -7.13 27.82 -0.86
C LEU A 490 -5.85 28.68 -0.87
N THR A 491 -5.28 28.87 0.32
CA THR A 491 -3.97 29.50 0.50
C THR A 491 -2.83 28.60 0.04
N SER A 492 -1.66 29.17 -0.23
CA SER A 492 -0.46 28.40 -0.63
C SER A 492 -0.01 27.37 0.42
N SER A 493 -0.25 27.64 1.71
CA SER A 493 0.00 26.69 2.80
C SER A 493 -1.01 25.53 2.78
N GLU A 494 -2.30 25.80 2.59
CA GLU A 494 -3.33 24.77 2.51
C GLU A 494 -3.11 23.87 1.28
N VAL A 495 -2.74 24.44 0.13
CA VAL A 495 -2.38 23.67 -1.08
C VAL A 495 -1.22 22.72 -0.78
N ARG A 496 -0.17 23.20 -0.10
CA ARG A 496 0.98 22.37 0.29
C ARG A 496 0.55 21.25 1.22
N ASP A 497 -0.24 21.56 2.24
CA ASP A 497 -0.71 20.60 3.25
C ASP A 497 -1.61 19.52 2.62
N ILE A 498 -2.49 19.88 1.67
CA ILE A 498 -3.30 18.92 0.90
C ILE A 498 -2.40 17.96 0.11
N ILE A 499 -1.37 18.48 -0.58
CA ILE A 499 -0.45 17.67 -1.39
C ILE A 499 0.38 16.73 -0.49
N LEU A 500 0.82 17.21 0.67
CA LEU A 500 1.55 16.42 1.66
C LEU A 500 0.64 15.45 2.45
N GLY A 501 -0.69 15.63 2.36
CA GLY A 501 -1.68 14.74 2.96
C GLY A 501 -1.94 15.02 4.44
N MET A 502 -1.82 16.27 4.87
CA MET A 502 -2.25 16.71 6.20
C MET A 502 -3.76 16.89 6.25
N GLU A 503 -4.36 16.59 7.40
CA GLU A 503 -5.78 16.86 7.65
C GLU A 503 -5.98 18.36 7.89
N ILE A 504 -6.57 19.05 6.91
CA ILE A 504 -6.95 20.46 7.03
C ILE A 504 -8.46 20.58 7.26
N SER A 505 -8.85 21.54 8.11
CA SER A 505 -10.24 21.96 8.23
C SER A 505 -10.67 22.67 6.95
N ALA A 506 -11.84 22.34 6.41
CA ALA A 506 -12.37 23.05 5.25
C ALA A 506 -12.48 24.57 5.56
N PRO A 507 -12.08 25.46 4.63
CA PRO A 507 -12.14 26.90 4.84
C PRO A 507 -13.60 27.35 5.07
N SER A 508 -13.78 28.33 5.96
CA SER A 508 -15.11 28.81 6.38
C SER A 508 -15.89 29.45 5.22
N LEU A 509 -17.23 29.33 5.26
CA LEU A 509 -18.15 29.88 4.24
C LEU A 509 -17.95 31.39 4.01
N GLN A 510 -17.65 32.17 5.05
CA GLN A 510 -17.34 33.60 4.90
C GLN A 510 -16.10 33.86 4.04
N ARG A 511 -15.07 33.02 4.16
CA ARG A 511 -13.83 33.16 3.38
C ARG A 511 -14.05 32.79 1.92
N GLN A 512 -14.92 31.81 1.66
CA GLN A 512 -15.32 31.41 0.31
C GLN A 512 -16.10 32.52 -0.39
N GLN A 513 -17.04 33.17 0.32
CA GLN A 513 -17.81 34.31 -0.21
C GLN A 513 -16.92 35.53 -0.51
N ALA A 514 -15.94 35.82 0.35
CA ALA A 514 -15.00 36.93 0.13
C ALA A 514 -14.15 36.74 -1.14
N ALA A 515 -13.65 35.52 -1.38
CA ALA A 515 -12.89 35.19 -2.59
C ALA A 515 -13.74 35.27 -3.87
N GLU A 516 -15.03 34.90 -3.80
CA GLU A 516 -15.96 35.04 -4.92
C GLU A 516 -16.26 36.51 -5.25
N ILE A 517 -16.39 37.37 -4.24
CA ILE A 517 -16.59 38.82 -4.42
C ILE A 517 -15.34 39.49 -5.02
N GLU A 518 -14.15 39.11 -4.56
CA GLU A 518 -12.88 39.64 -5.08
C GLU A 518 -12.68 39.25 -6.55
N LYS A 519 -13.07 38.02 -6.92
CA LYS A 519 -13.07 37.56 -8.32
C LYS A 519 -14.06 38.32 -9.20
N GLN A 520 -15.27 38.61 -8.72
CA GLN A 520 -16.22 39.46 -9.46
C GLN A 520 -15.67 40.87 -9.70
N GLN A 521 -14.85 41.39 -8.79
CA GLN A 521 -14.16 42.68 -8.97
C GLN A 521 -12.96 42.61 -9.93
N GLU A 522 -12.22 41.49 -9.98
CA GLU A 522 -11.13 41.27 -10.94
C GLU A 522 -11.64 40.98 -12.36
N GLU A 523 -12.70 40.19 -12.51
CA GLU A 523 -13.36 39.95 -13.80
C GLU A 523 -13.97 41.25 -14.37
N GLN A 524 -14.43 42.17 -13.52
CA GLN A 524 -14.82 43.52 -13.95
C GLN A 524 -13.64 44.40 -14.39
N LYS A 525 -12.40 44.12 -13.95
CA LYS A 525 -11.19 44.87 -14.33
C LYS A 525 -10.51 44.34 -15.60
N GLN A 526 -10.79 43.10 -16.03
CA GLN A 526 -10.14 42.43 -17.17
C GLN A 526 -10.97 42.40 -18.48
N LEU A 527 -11.98 43.26 -18.63
CA LEU A 527 -12.66 43.47 -19.92
C LEU A 527 -11.87 44.45 -20.82
N THR A 528 -10.72 44.03 -21.35
CA THR A 528 -10.06 44.72 -22.47
C THR A 528 -10.43 44.00 -23.77
N ALA A 529 -11.21 44.68 -24.61
CA ALA A 529 -11.64 44.18 -25.93
C ALA A 529 -10.43 44.01 -26.87
N VAL A 530 -10.34 42.88 -27.57
CA VAL A 530 -9.30 42.63 -28.57
C VAL A 530 -9.79 43.15 -29.92
N THR A 531 -9.11 44.17 -30.45
CA THR A 531 -9.31 44.71 -31.80
C THR A 531 -8.42 43.98 -32.80
N THR A 532 -9.03 43.29 -33.77
CA THR A 532 -8.30 42.67 -34.89
C THR A 532 -8.49 43.52 -36.15
N LYS A 533 -7.39 43.90 -36.81
CA LYS A 533 -7.38 44.71 -38.04
C LYS A 533 -7.10 43.80 -39.24
N THR A 534 -8.00 43.75 -40.22
CA THR A 534 -7.89 42.92 -41.44
C THR A 534 -8.30 43.74 -42.67
N GLN A 535 -7.59 43.59 -43.79
CA GLN A 535 -7.91 44.31 -45.04
C GLN A 535 -8.74 43.45 -46.00
N ASN A 536 -9.70 44.07 -46.69
CA ASN A 536 -10.39 43.42 -47.81
C ASN A 536 -9.59 43.50 -49.12
N VAL A 537 -10.01 42.76 -50.15
CA VAL A 537 -9.34 42.65 -51.47
C VAL A 537 -9.23 43.99 -52.23
N ARG A 538 -9.91 45.06 -51.78
CA ARG A 538 -9.87 46.42 -52.34
C ARG A 538 -9.08 47.42 -51.46
N GLY A 539 -8.39 46.95 -50.41
CA GLY A 539 -7.43 47.74 -49.63
C GLY A 539 -8.03 48.61 -48.51
N GLU A 540 -9.29 48.38 -48.12
CA GLU A 540 -9.91 49.07 -46.98
C GLU A 540 -9.68 48.30 -45.67
N ASP A 541 -9.33 49.04 -44.61
CA ASP A 541 -9.05 48.50 -43.28
C ASP A 541 -10.35 48.20 -42.52
N ILE A 542 -10.60 46.93 -42.20
CA ILE A 542 -11.70 46.50 -41.34
C ILE A 542 -11.15 46.29 -39.91
N ILE A 543 -11.70 47.03 -38.94
CA ILE A 543 -11.36 46.91 -37.53
C ILE A 543 -12.52 46.20 -36.83
N VAL A 544 -12.31 44.97 -36.36
CA VAL A 544 -13.30 44.19 -35.62
C VAL A 544 -12.91 44.15 -34.14
N THR A 545 -13.75 44.75 -33.30
CA THR A 545 -13.59 44.75 -31.83
C THR A 545 -14.45 43.64 -31.25
N THR A 546 -13.82 42.55 -30.79
CA THR A 546 -14.57 41.43 -30.19
C THR A 546 -14.62 41.61 -28.67
N THR A 547 -15.82 41.80 -28.12
CA THR A 547 -16.06 42.02 -26.68
C THR A 547 -16.52 40.78 -25.93
N SER A 548 -16.85 39.68 -26.63
CA SER A 548 -17.35 38.45 -26.02
C SER A 548 -16.28 37.34 -26.00
N GLN A 549 -16.11 36.68 -24.84
CA GLN A 549 -15.24 35.49 -24.69
C GLN A 549 -15.78 34.27 -25.46
N TYR A 550 -17.05 34.29 -25.85
CA TYR A 550 -17.73 33.18 -26.52
C TYR A 550 -17.26 33.01 -27.97
N GLU A 551 -16.95 34.11 -28.66
CA GLU A 551 -16.50 34.09 -30.07
C GLU A 551 -15.01 33.77 -30.23
N GLN A 552 -14.21 33.84 -29.15
CA GLN A 552 -12.81 33.41 -29.14
C GLN A 552 -12.64 31.89 -28.91
N GLN A 553 -13.70 31.16 -28.56
CA GLN A 553 -13.64 29.71 -28.50
C GLN A 553 -13.64 29.14 -29.92
N SER A 554 -12.46 28.73 -30.38
CA SER A 554 -12.33 27.82 -31.52
C SER A 554 -13.07 26.51 -31.20
N PHE A 555 -14.29 26.38 -31.73
CA PHE A 555 -15.03 25.13 -31.69
C PHE A 555 -14.40 24.16 -32.70
N ALA A 556 -13.50 23.30 -32.24
CA ALA A 556 -12.96 22.21 -33.04
C ALA A 556 -14.01 21.08 -33.14
N SER A 557 -14.74 21.03 -34.25
CA SER A 557 -15.77 20.02 -34.53
C SER A 557 -15.23 18.60 -34.80
N LYS A 558 -13.91 18.40 -34.81
CA LYS A 558 -13.31 17.07 -34.95
C LYS A 558 -13.25 16.40 -33.57
N THR A 559 -14.18 15.47 -33.33
CA THR A 559 -14.08 14.50 -32.24
C THR A 559 -12.66 13.92 -32.19
N GLU A 560 -11.86 14.31 -31.20
CA GLU A 560 -10.44 13.95 -31.14
C GLU A 560 -10.28 12.47 -30.75
N TRP A 561 -10.43 11.59 -31.74
CA TRP A 561 -10.38 10.14 -31.58
C TRP A 561 -9.03 9.65 -31.04
N ARG A 562 -7.95 10.43 -31.23
CA ARG A 562 -6.60 10.13 -30.74
C ARG A 562 -6.55 10.07 -29.22
N THR A 563 -7.07 11.10 -28.55
CA THR A 563 -7.15 11.18 -27.08
C THR A 563 -7.97 10.03 -26.50
N ARG A 564 -9.08 9.67 -27.17
CA ARG A 564 -9.87 8.49 -26.78
C ARG A 564 -9.13 7.17 -27.01
N ALA A 565 -8.45 7.01 -28.14
CA ALA A 565 -7.67 5.82 -28.44
C ALA A 565 -6.57 5.59 -27.37
N ILE A 566 -5.87 6.63 -26.95
CA ILE A 566 -4.91 6.55 -25.84
C ILE A 566 -5.62 6.14 -24.54
N ALA A 567 -6.76 6.75 -24.22
CA ALA A 567 -7.52 6.42 -23.01
C ALA A 567 -8.01 4.96 -22.97
N THR A 568 -8.34 4.34 -24.12
CA THR A 568 -8.74 2.92 -24.17
C THR A 568 -7.63 1.95 -23.74
N SER A 569 -6.35 2.34 -23.80
CA SER A 569 -5.25 1.51 -23.30
C SER A 569 -5.38 1.18 -21.80
N ASN A 570 -6.05 2.05 -21.03
CA ASN A 570 -6.31 1.86 -19.60
C ASN A 570 -7.44 0.86 -19.30
N LEU A 571 -8.25 0.44 -20.29
CA LEU A 571 -9.34 -0.53 -20.10
C LEU A 571 -8.82 -1.88 -19.59
N ARG A 572 -7.58 -2.25 -19.94
CA ARG A 572 -6.90 -3.43 -19.39
C ARG A 572 -6.80 -3.37 -17.87
N THR A 573 -6.46 -2.22 -17.32
CA THR A 573 -6.32 -2.01 -15.87
C THR A 573 -7.68 -2.11 -15.17
N ARG A 574 -8.72 -1.52 -15.76
CA ARG A 574 -10.09 -1.57 -15.21
C ARG A 574 -10.65 -3.00 -15.19
N SER A 575 -10.30 -3.83 -16.18
CA SER A 575 -10.70 -5.24 -16.25
C SER A 575 -10.18 -6.11 -15.09
N ASN A 576 -9.28 -5.60 -14.25
CA ASN A 576 -8.84 -6.30 -13.04
C ASN A 576 -9.81 -6.13 -11.86
N ASN A 577 -10.59 -5.05 -11.83
CA ASN A 577 -11.57 -4.76 -10.79
C ASN A 577 -12.97 -4.90 -11.38
N ILE A 578 -13.49 -6.12 -11.43
CA ILE A 578 -14.83 -6.42 -11.96
C ILE A 578 -15.78 -6.64 -10.77
N TYR A 579 -16.82 -5.82 -10.70
CA TYR A 579 -17.94 -5.99 -9.80
C TYR A 579 -19.07 -6.69 -10.55
N VAL A 580 -19.63 -7.74 -9.94
CA VAL A 580 -20.77 -8.45 -10.50
C VAL A 580 -21.99 -8.06 -9.70
N SER A 581 -22.96 -7.47 -10.39
CA SER A 581 -24.23 -7.01 -9.85
C SER A 581 -25.25 -8.12 -10.07
N SER A 582 -25.29 -9.06 -9.13
CA SER A 582 -26.20 -10.21 -9.15
C SER A 582 -27.37 -10.00 -8.19
N ASP A 583 -28.54 -10.48 -8.57
CA ASP A 583 -29.68 -10.58 -7.65
C ASP A 583 -29.54 -11.78 -6.68
N ASP A 584 -30.37 -11.82 -5.65
CA ASP A 584 -30.45 -12.96 -4.72
C ASP A 584 -30.90 -14.24 -5.46
N ILE A 585 -30.46 -15.41 -4.95
CA ILE A 585 -30.75 -16.71 -5.55
C ILE A 585 -32.27 -16.93 -5.56
N ARG A 586 -32.86 -17.10 -6.74
CA ARG A 586 -34.27 -17.47 -6.90
C ARG A 586 -34.37 -18.90 -7.42
N ASP A 587 -35.31 -19.67 -6.88
CA ASP A 587 -35.53 -21.06 -7.28
C ASP A 587 -36.13 -21.21 -8.69
N ASP A 588 -36.61 -20.11 -9.30
CA ASP A 588 -37.37 -20.06 -10.55
C ASP A 588 -36.65 -19.39 -11.74
N GLY A 589 -35.33 -19.15 -11.65
CA GLY A 589 -34.54 -18.44 -12.68
C GLY A 589 -33.24 -19.14 -13.11
N TYR A 590 -32.76 -18.81 -14.31
CA TYR A 590 -31.47 -19.31 -14.81
C TYR A 590 -30.29 -18.57 -14.18
N THR A 591 -29.20 -19.31 -13.93
CA THR A 591 -27.92 -18.74 -13.52
C THR A 591 -26.95 -18.68 -14.69
N TYR A 592 -26.47 -17.49 -15.04
CA TYR A 592 -25.52 -17.29 -16.13
C TYR A 592 -24.09 -17.30 -15.61
N VAL A 593 -23.20 -18.03 -16.29
CA VAL A 593 -21.78 -18.10 -15.96
C VAL A 593 -20.98 -17.46 -17.09
N MET A 594 -20.34 -16.34 -16.79
CA MET A 594 -19.49 -15.61 -17.72
C MET A 594 -18.02 -16.02 -17.54
N PRO A 595 -17.33 -16.54 -18.57
CA PRO A 595 -15.89 -16.80 -18.51
C PRO A 595 -15.11 -15.49 -18.46
N LYS A 596 -14.18 -15.38 -17.50
CA LYS A 596 -13.43 -14.14 -17.28
C LYS A 596 -12.49 -13.79 -18.42
N ASN A 597 -11.97 -14.78 -19.15
CA ASN A 597 -11.04 -14.54 -20.25
C ASN A 597 -11.71 -13.78 -21.40
N VAL A 598 -12.92 -14.17 -21.80
CA VAL A 598 -13.66 -13.49 -22.88
C VAL A 598 -14.19 -12.14 -22.42
N LEU A 599 -14.68 -12.03 -21.18
CA LEU A 599 -15.12 -10.74 -20.63
C LEU A 599 -13.97 -9.71 -20.60
N LYS A 600 -12.79 -10.12 -20.11
CA LYS A 600 -11.61 -9.24 -20.09
C LYS A 600 -11.24 -8.79 -21.50
N ARG A 601 -11.26 -9.71 -22.48
CA ARG A 601 -10.95 -9.35 -23.86
C ARG A 601 -11.99 -8.39 -24.45
N PHE A 602 -13.28 -8.65 -24.22
CA PHE A 602 -14.39 -7.78 -24.64
C PHE A 602 -14.23 -6.36 -24.09
N ILE A 603 -13.88 -6.21 -22.80
CA ILE A 603 -13.59 -4.91 -22.18
C ILE A 603 -12.38 -4.24 -22.87
N THR A 604 -11.32 -4.99 -23.19
CA THR A 604 -10.09 -4.40 -23.77
C THR A 604 -10.21 -3.97 -25.23
N ILE A 605 -11.19 -4.49 -25.97
CA ILE A 605 -11.42 -4.10 -27.38
C ILE A 605 -12.41 -2.93 -27.50
N ALA A 606 -13.13 -2.56 -26.44
CA ALA A 606 -14.20 -1.56 -26.48
C ALA A 606 -13.69 -0.10 -26.45
N ASP A 607 -14.63 0.85 -26.58
CA ASP A 607 -14.41 2.29 -26.37
C ASP A 607 -15.01 2.75 -25.04
N LEU A 608 -14.49 3.85 -24.48
CA LEU A 608 -14.97 4.38 -23.19
C LEU A 608 -16.31 5.13 -23.27
N ARG A 609 -16.75 5.54 -24.46
CA ARG A 609 -17.98 6.32 -24.68
C ARG A 609 -18.93 5.65 -25.65
N VAL A 610 -18.42 5.14 -26.77
CA VAL A 610 -19.22 4.46 -27.79
C VAL A 610 -19.53 3.05 -27.33
N GLN A 611 -20.80 2.67 -27.39
CA GLN A 611 -21.23 1.32 -27.03
C GLN A 611 -20.73 0.30 -28.04
N VAL A 612 -20.23 -0.83 -27.54
CA VAL A 612 -19.81 -1.99 -28.31
C VAL A 612 -20.61 -3.19 -27.81
N SER A 613 -21.09 -4.01 -28.73
CA SER A 613 -22.01 -5.11 -28.49
C SER A 613 -21.51 -6.42 -29.11
N GLY A 614 -21.95 -7.55 -28.56
CA GLY A 614 -21.69 -8.88 -29.09
C GLY A 614 -22.80 -9.86 -28.69
N TYR A 615 -23.04 -10.88 -29.51
CA TYR A 615 -24.00 -11.93 -29.19
C TYR A 615 -23.37 -12.98 -28.29
N LEU A 616 -24.15 -13.46 -27.32
CA LEU A 616 -23.75 -14.51 -26.38
C LEU A 616 -24.32 -15.85 -26.85
N TYR A 617 -23.45 -16.84 -26.96
CA TYR A 617 -23.85 -18.23 -27.20
C TYR A 617 -23.22 -19.15 -26.16
N GLY A 618 -23.96 -20.19 -25.79
CA GLY A 618 -23.53 -21.11 -24.76
C GLY A 618 -24.36 -22.38 -24.68
N SER A 619 -24.20 -23.10 -23.58
CA SER A 619 -24.95 -24.32 -23.29
C SER A 619 -24.99 -24.57 -21.79
N SER A 620 -25.97 -25.35 -21.37
CA SER A 620 -26.02 -25.86 -20.00
C SER A 620 -24.99 -26.97 -19.79
N PRO A 621 -24.38 -27.05 -18.60
CA PRO A 621 -23.54 -28.18 -18.26
C PRO A 621 -24.41 -29.45 -18.14
N PRO A 622 -23.87 -30.66 -18.41
CA PRO A 622 -24.66 -31.90 -18.48
C PRO A 622 -25.40 -32.28 -17.20
N ASP A 623 -24.99 -31.72 -16.06
CA ASP A 623 -25.51 -31.99 -14.73
C ASP A 623 -26.57 -30.98 -14.28
N ASN A 624 -26.73 -29.84 -14.96
CA ASN A 624 -27.67 -28.79 -14.51
C ASN A 624 -28.18 -27.88 -15.64
N ASP A 625 -29.44 -28.10 -16.06
CA ASP A 625 -30.11 -27.31 -17.09
C ASP A 625 -30.46 -25.86 -16.68
N GLN A 626 -30.48 -25.56 -15.38
CA GLN A 626 -30.74 -24.21 -14.86
C GLN A 626 -29.50 -23.30 -14.94
N VAL A 627 -28.32 -23.88 -15.17
CA VAL A 627 -27.07 -23.12 -15.35
C VAL A 627 -26.83 -22.92 -16.85
N LYS A 628 -26.49 -21.70 -17.24
CA LYS A 628 -26.18 -21.32 -18.62
C LYS A 628 -24.74 -20.83 -18.70
N GLU A 629 -23.85 -21.66 -19.24
CA GLU A 629 -22.44 -21.30 -19.40
C GLU A 629 -22.23 -20.60 -20.75
N VAL A 630 -21.78 -19.35 -20.72
CA VAL A 630 -21.36 -18.65 -21.94
C VAL A 630 -20.11 -19.33 -22.49
N ARG A 631 -20.14 -19.77 -23.76
CA ARG A 631 -19.02 -20.42 -24.44
C ARG A 631 -18.32 -19.50 -25.42
N THR A 632 -19.07 -18.62 -26.08
CA THR A 632 -18.51 -17.70 -27.06
C THR A 632 -19.22 -16.34 -27.06
N ILE A 633 -18.45 -15.30 -27.35
CA ILE A 633 -18.96 -13.97 -27.71
C ILE A 633 -18.75 -13.81 -29.22
N VAL A 634 -19.83 -13.57 -29.95
CA VAL A 634 -19.77 -13.36 -31.40
C VAL A 634 -19.81 -11.86 -31.68
N MET A 635 -18.73 -11.34 -32.23
CA MET A 635 -18.66 -9.98 -32.75
C MET A 635 -19.28 -9.95 -34.14
N VAL A 636 -20.15 -8.96 -34.36
CA VAL A 636 -20.81 -8.72 -35.64
C VAL A 636 -20.52 -7.30 -36.14
N PRO A 637 -20.65 -7.03 -37.45
CA PRO A 637 -20.64 -5.67 -37.98
C PRO A 637 -21.61 -4.79 -37.21
N GLN A 638 -21.16 -3.66 -36.68
CA GLN A 638 -21.98 -2.79 -35.84
C GLN A 638 -21.55 -1.33 -35.93
N VAL A 639 -22.52 -0.44 -35.68
CA VAL A 639 -22.28 0.99 -35.50
C VAL A 639 -22.79 1.39 -34.11
N GLY A 640 -21.83 1.63 -33.21
CA GLY A 640 -22.12 2.11 -31.87
C GLY A 640 -22.30 3.62 -31.81
N ASN A 641 -23.18 4.07 -30.92
CA ASN A 641 -23.29 5.46 -30.48
C ASN A 641 -23.13 5.53 -28.95
N THR A 642 -23.37 6.69 -28.35
CA THR A 642 -23.28 6.86 -26.88
C THR A 642 -24.45 6.20 -26.15
N ARG A 643 -25.61 6.07 -26.82
CA ARG A 643 -26.87 5.59 -26.22
C ARG A 643 -27.29 4.21 -26.69
N ASP A 644 -27.00 3.87 -27.93
CA ASP A 644 -27.44 2.64 -28.58
C ASP A 644 -26.36 2.05 -29.49
N VAL A 645 -26.65 0.86 -30.01
CA VAL A 645 -25.81 0.14 -30.97
C VAL A 645 -26.69 -0.42 -32.07
N GLN A 646 -26.34 -0.12 -33.32
CA GLN A 646 -27.00 -0.69 -34.48
C GLN A 646 -26.32 -2.02 -34.84
N LEU A 647 -27.13 -3.07 -34.95
CA LEU A 647 -26.72 -4.43 -35.28
C LEU A 647 -27.38 -4.86 -36.60
N PRO A 648 -26.82 -5.82 -37.34
CA PRO A 648 -27.42 -6.31 -38.57
C PRO A 648 -28.70 -7.10 -38.26
N HIS A 649 -29.55 -7.26 -39.27
CA HIS A 649 -30.87 -7.88 -39.10
C HIS A 649 -30.83 -9.40 -38.89
N GLU A 650 -29.83 -10.07 -39.45
CA GLU A 650 -29.68 -11.53 -39.39
C GLU A 650 -28.72 -11.96 -38.28
N LEU A 651 -28.97 -13.12 -37.69
CA LEU A 651 -28.05 -13.71 -36.70
C LEU A 651 -26.79 -14.29 -37.39
N PRO A 652 -25.63 -14.32 -36.70
CA PRO A 652 -24.40 -14.87 -37.24
C PRO A 652 -24.50 -16.38 -37.50
N GLN A 653 -23.90 -16.83 -38.61
CA GLN A 653 -23.89 -18.23 -39.05
C GLN A 653 -22.46 -18.79 -39.02
N HIS A 654 -22.29 -19.95 -38.37
CA HIS A 654 -21.04 -20.71 -38.35
C HIS A 654 -21.28 -22.11 -37.76
N ASP A 655 -20.52 -23.12 -38.20
CA ASP A 655 -20.70 -24.52 -37.78
C ASP A 655 -20.59 -24.74 -36.26
N TYR A 656 -19.74 -23.96 -35.59
CA TYR A 656 -19.58 -24.05 -34.13
C TYR A 656 -20.76 -23.49 -33.34
N LEU A 657 -21.67 -22.75 -33.98
CA LEU A 657 -22.89 -22.25 -33.33
C LEU A 657 -24.02 -23.28 -33.35
N ASN A 658 -23.96 -24.29 -34.23
CA ASN A 658 -25.04 -25.28 -34.39
C ASN A 658 -25.35 -26.07 -33.10
N ASN A 659 -24.36 -26.27 -32.24
CA ASN A 659 -24.49 -26.98 -30.96
C ASN A 659 -24.65 -26.06 -29.75
N LEU A 660 -24.80 -24.74 -29.97
CA LEU A 660 -24.93 -23.74 -28.90
C LEU A 660 -26.30 -23.07 -29.00
N GLU A 661 -26.88 -22.74 -27.85
CA GLU A 661 -28.09 -21.92 -27.79
C GLU A 661 -27.72 -20.43 -27.64
N PRO A 662 -28.50 -19.52 -28.23
CA PRO A 662 -28.34 -18.09 -28.00
C PRO A 662 -28.70 -17.76 -26.54
N LEU A 663 -27.80 -17.07 -25.85
CA LEU A 663 -27.98 -16.62 -24.46
C LEU A 663 -28.23 -15.11 -24.37
N GLY A 664 -28.22 -14.38 -25.48
CA GLY A 664 -28.61 -12.97 -25.57
C GLY A 664 -27.50 -12.04 -26.08
N VAL A 665 -27.42 -10.83 -25.55
CA VAL A 665 -26.46 -9.79 -25.96
C VAL A 665 -25.60 -9.35 -24.78
N ILE A 666 -24.34 -9.02 -25.03
CA ILE A 666 -23.50 -8.24 -24.12
C ILE A 666 -23.14 -6.91 -24.77
N HIS A 667 -23.26 -5.78 -24.05
CA HIS A 667 -22.82 -4.49 -24.56
C HIS A 667 -22.20 -3.59 -23.48
N THR A 668 -21.37 -2.64 -23.90
CA THR A 668 -20.69 -1.69 -23.02
C THR A 668 -21.51 -0.42 -22.82
N VAL A 669 -21.48 0.12 -21.61
CA VAL A 669 -22.19 1.36 -21.25
C VAL A 669 -21.21 2.34 -20.59
N SER A 670 -21.25 3.60 -21.03
CA SER A 670 -20.45 4.66 -20.41
C SER A 670 -21.13 5.19 -19.15
N GLY A 671 -20.39 5.24 -18.03
CA GLY A 671 -20.89 5.80 -16.77
C GLY A 671 -21.23 4.74 -15.72
N ASN A 672 -22.03 5.15 -14.73
CA ASN A 672 -22.44 4.26 -13.64
C ASN A 672 -23.51 3.29 -14.10
N GLU A 673 -23.53 2.10 -13.50
CA GLU A 673 -24.55 1.09 -13.75
C GLU A 673 -25.93 1.62 -13.31
N PRO A 674 -26.94 1.65 -14.21
CA PRO A 674 -28.29 1.97 -13.83
C PRO A 674 -28.90 0.83 -12.99
N PRO A 675 -29.75 1.13 -11.98
CA PRO A 675 -30.37 0.12 -11.14
C PRO A 675 -31.52 -0.63 -11.84
N TYR A 676 -31.76 -0.39 -13.13
CA TYR A 676 -32.80 -0.99 -13.96
C TYR A 676 -32.29 -1.15 -15.40
N MET A 677 -32.95 -2.00 -16.18
CA MET A 677 -32.70 -2.16 -17.62
C MET A 677 -33.15 -0.90 -18.38
N SER A 678 -32.29 -0.32 -19.23
CA SER A 678 -32.62 0.94 -19.90
C SER A 678 -33.71 0.76 -20.96
N ALA A 679 -34.42 1.84 -21.31
CA ALA A 679 -35.47 1.81 -22.34
C ALA A 679 -34.93 1.35 -23.71
N ALA A 680 -33.69 1.72 -24.04
CA ALA A 680 -32.99 1.28 -25.24
C ALA A 680 -32.74 -0.23 -25.20
N ASP A 681 -32.24 -0.76 -24.07
CA ASP A 681 -31.97 -2.19 -23.91
C ASP A 681 -33.26 -3.02 -23.97
N VAL A 682 -34.33 -2.56 -23.33
CA VAL A 682 -35.66 -3.19 -23.36
C VAL A 682 -36.18 -3.27 -24.79
N THR A 683 -36.08 -2.16 -25.54
CA THR A 683 -36.53 -2.09 -26.93
C THR A 683 -35.70 -3.00 -27.83
N GLN A 684 -34.37 -2.96 -27.71
CA GLN A 684 -33.46 -3.77 -28.51
C GLN A 684 -33.66 -5.27 -28.26
N HIS A 685 -33.76 -5.67 -26.98
CA HIS A 685 -33.98 -7.06 -26.62
C HIS A 685 -35.33 -7.57 -27.14
N ALA A 686 -36.41 -6.79 -26.96
CA ALA A 686 -37.74 -7.16 -27.44
C ALA A 686 -37.77 -7.32 -28.98
N ARG A 687 -37.13 -6.41 -29.72
CA ARG A 687 -37.05 -6.49 -31.18
C ARG A 687 -36.28 -7.72 -31.66
N LEU A 688 -35.15 -8.07 -31.02
CA LEU A 688 -34.40 -9.29 -31.35
C LEU A 688 -35.22 -10.55 -31.05
N MET A 689 -35.92 -10.58 -29.92
CA MET A 689 -36.80 -11.69 -29.55
C MET A 689 -38.00 -11.84 -30.50
N ASN A 690 -38.55 -10.72 -31.00
CA ASN A 690 -39.63 -10.74 -31.98
C ASN A 690 -39.16 -11.14 -33.39
N ALA A 691 -37.92 -10.77 -33.76
CA ALA A 691 -37.36 -11.08 -35.08
C ALA A 691 -36.87 -12.53 -35.21
N HIS A 692 -36.42 -13.16 -34.11
CA HIS A 692 -35.76 -14.46 -34.15
C HIS A 692 -36.43 -15.48 -33.22
N PRO A 693 -37.06 -16.54 -33.78
CA PRO A 693 -37.72 -17.58 -32.97
C PRO A 693 -36.79 -18.38 -32.04
N SER A 694 -35.47 -18.33 -32.28
CA SER A 694 -34.48 -18.98 -31.42
C SER A 694 -34.25 -18.26 -30.09
N TRP A 695 -34.75 -17.03 -29.95
CA TRP A 695 -34.64 -16.23 -28.73
C TRP A 695 -35.87 -16.46 -27.85
N ASP A 696 -35.64 -16.90 -26.61
CA ASP A 696 -36.68 -17.23 -25.65
C ASP A 696 -36.41 -16.60 -24.28
N LYS A 697 -37.13 -17.03 -23.24
CA LYS A 697 -36.94 -16.52 -21.86
C LYS A 697 -35.52 -16.73 -21.29
N LYS A 698 -34.65 -17.52 -21.93
CA LYS A 698 -33.26 -17.74 -21.51
C LYS A 698 -32.33 -16.64 -22.00
N THR A 699 -32.74 -15.78 -22.94
CA THR A 699 -31.87 -14.72 -23.43
C THR A 699 -31.79 -13.56 -22.45
N VAL A 700 -30.61 -13.00 -22.25
CA VAL A 700 -30.36 -11.84 -21.36
C VAL A 700 -29.60 -10.72 -22.07
N THR A 701 -29.80 -9.49 -21.61
CA THR A 701 -28.92 -8.36 -21.93
C THR A 701 -27.91 -8.19 -20.79
N MET A 702 -26.64 -8.44 -21.08
CA MET A 702 -25.54 -8.19 -20.17
C MET A 702 -24.95 -6.79 -20.39
N THR A 703 -24.97 -5.95 -19.37
CA THR A 703 -24.40 -4.60 -19.43
C THR A 703 -23.00 -4.58 -18.80
N VAL A 704 -22.04 -3.98 -19.49
CA VAL A 704 -20.67 -3.77 -19.03
C VAL A 704 -20.45 -2.28 -18.79
N SER A 705 -20.67 -1.81 -17.57
CA SER A 705 -20.59 -0.38 -17.23
C SER A 705 -19.16 0.03 -16.84
N PHE A 706 -18.64 1.08 -17.49
CA PHE A 706 -17.31 1.61 -17.20
C PHE A 706 -17.31 2.69 -16.13
N THR A 707 -16.97 2.29 -14.90
CA THR A 707 -16.73 3.19 -13.77
C THR A 707 -15.23 3.58 -13.70
N PRO A 708 -14.86 4.76 -13.18
CA PRO A 708 -13.45 5.10 -12.98
C PRO A 708 -12.71 4.05 -12.14
N GLY A 709 -11.72 3.36 -12.73
CA GLY A 709 -10.90 2.35 -12.06
C GLY A 709 -11.49 0.93 -11.95
N SER A 710 -12.72 0.70 -12.41
CA SER A 710 -13.38 -0.61 -12.33
C SER A 710 -14.42 -0.83 -13.43
N VAL A 711 -14.96 -2.04 -13.51
CA VAL A 711 -16.06 -2.39 -14.40
C VAL A 711 -17.17 -3.02 -13.59
N SER A 712 -18.43 -2.63 -13.85
CA SER A 712 -19.59 -3.33 -13.30
C SER A 712 -20.23 -4.18 -14.39
N LEU A 713 -20.64 -5.39 -14.04
CA LEU A 713 -21.29 -6.34 -14.92
C LEU A 713 -22.66 -6.72 -14.33
N ALA A 714 -23.72 -6.54 -15.10
CA ALA A 714 -25.08 -6.95 -14.74
C ALA A 714 -25.72 -7.76 -15.88
N ALA A 715 -26.65 -8.64 -15.54
CA ALA A 715 -27.47 -9.36 -16.51
C ALA A 715 -28.96 -9.04 -16.27
N TRP A 716 -29.68 -8.76 -17.36
CA TRP A 716 -31.09 -8.38 -17.33
C TRP A 716 -31.90 -9.29 -18.26
N GLY A 717 -32.98 -9.86 -17.74
CA GLY A 717 -34.01 -10.56 -18.49
C GLY A 717 -35.22 -9.65 -18.71
N LEU A 718 -35.98 -9.94 -19.75
CA LEU A 718 -37.16 -9.16 -20.13
C LEU A 718 -38.43 -9.74 -19.49
N THR A 719 -39.31 -8.89 -18.96
CA THR A 719 -40.64 -9.35 -18.50
C THR A 719 -41.61 -9.44 -19.68
N PRO A 720 -42.73 -10.20 -19.55
CA PRO A 720 -43.76 -10.24 -20.59
C PRO A 720 -44.32 -8.86 -20.96
N ASP A 721 -44.43 -7.95 -19.98
CA ASP A 721 -44.88 -6.57 -20.20
C ASP A 721 -43.80 -5.74 -20.91
N GLY A 722 -42.53 -5.94 -20.53
CA GLY A 722 -41.38 -5.33 -21.22
C GLY A 722 -41.26 -5.76 -22.68
N TYR A 723 -41.55 -7.04 -22.98
CA TYR A 723 -41.58 -7.56 -24.35
C TYR A 723 -42.63 -6.86 -25.21
N LYS A 724 -43.88 -6.80 -24.73
CA LYS A 724 -44.97 -6.15 -25.47
C LYS A 724 -44.66 -4.67 -25.72
N TRP A 725 -44.20 -3.95 -24.69
CA TRP A 725 -43.88 -2.54 -24.82
C TRP A 725 -42.67 -2.30 -25.75
N GLY A 726 -41.59 -3.07 -25.59
CA GLY A 726 -40.36 -2.89 -26.36
C GLY A 726 -40.52 -3.23 -27.85
N ALA A 727 -41.38 -4.21 -28.19
CA ALA A 727 -41.65 -4.54 -29.58
C ALA A 727 -42.35 -3.39 -30.33
N ASP A 728 -43.23 -2.66 -29.65
CA ASP A 728 -44.02 -1.55 -30.22
C ASP A 728 -43.32 -0.19 -30.13
N ASN A 729 -42.31 -0.03 -29.25
CA ASN A 729 -41.66 1.25 -29.01
C ASN A 729 -40.96 1.79 -30.27
N LYS A 730 -41.17 3.08 -30.57
CA LYS A 730 -40.55 3.80 -31.69
C LYS A 730 -39.62 4.92 -31.26
N ASP A 731 -39.73 5.41 -30.03
CA ASP A 731 -38.88 6.46 -29.50
C ASP A 731 -37.62 5.85 -28.84
N MET A 732 -36.51 5.92 -29.57
CA MET A 732 -35.17 5.49 -29.12
C MET A 732 -34.29 6.66 -28.68
N THR A 733 -34.84 7.88 -28.73
CA THR A 733 -34.11 9.12 -28.43
C THR A 733 -34.30 9.57 -27.00
N SER A 734 -35.49 9.38 -26.43
CA SER A 734 -35.79 9.78 -25.06
C SER A 734 -35.28 8.75 -24.04
N ASP A 735 -34.79 9.23 -22.89
CA ASP A 735 -34.38 8.34 -21.79
C ASP A 735 -35.59 7.72 -21.05
N GLN A 736 -36.76 8.38 -21.12
CA GLN A 736 -38.04 7.91 -20.59
C GLN A 736 -39.15 8.04 -21.65
N PRO A 737 -39.17 7.15 -22.65
CA PRO A 737 -40.21 7.14 -23.67
C PRO A 737 -41.59 6.79 -23.05
N GLN A 738 -42.66 7.21 -23.73
CA GLN A 738 -44.01 7.06 -23.22
C GLN A 738 -44.35 5.58 -22.91
N GLY A 739 -44.84 5.34 -21.69
CA GLY A 739 -45.24 4.00 -21.23
C GLY A 739 -44.09 3.15 -20.67
N PHE A 740 -42.83 3.62 -20.71
CA PHE A 740 -41.70 2.90 -20.10
C PHE A 740 -41.85 2.80 -18.58
N SER A 741 -41.54 1.62 -18.04
CA SER A 741 -41.47 1.35 -16.59
C SER A 741 -40.20 0.58 -16.26
N THR A 742 -39.59 0.88 -15.12
CA THR A 742 -38.38 0.18 -14.63
C THR A 742 -38.64 -1.29 -14.28
N SER A 743 -39.90 -1.70 -14.13
CA SER A 743 -40.33 -3.10 -13.92
C SER A 743 -40.30 -3.96 -15.19
N MET A 744 -40.02 -3.37 -16.35
CA MET A 744 -39.98 -4.07 -17.64
C MET A 744 -38.75 -4.99 -17.80
N GLY A 745 -37.71 -4.76 -17.00
CA GLY A 745 -36.52 -5.62 -16.92
C GLY A 745 -36.36 -6.20 -15.52
N VAL A 746 -35.93 -7.45 -15.45
CA VAL A 746 -35.66 -8.17 -14.20
C VAL A 746 -34.20 -8.56 -14.15
N LYS A 747 -33.54 -8.31 -13.02
CA LYS A 747 -32.14 -8.66 -12.86
C LYS A 747 -31.98 -10.18 -12.73
N CYS A 748 -30.98 -10.73 -13.41
CA CYS A 748 -30.70 -12.17 -13.44
C CYS A 748 -29.47 -12.52 -12.59
N GLN A 749 -29.38 -13.79 -12.20
CA GLN A 749 -28.23 -14.29 -11.47
C GLN A 749 -27.03 -14.47 -12.41
N LEU A 750 -25.91 -13.84 -12.05
CA LEU A 750 -24.69 -13.83 -12.86
C LEU A 750 -23.47 -14.19 -12.02
N LEU A 751 -22.65 -15.10 -12.52
CA LEU A 751 -21.41 -15.54 -11.91
C LEU A 751 -20.24 -15.34 -12.87
N LEU A 752 -19.10 -14.92 -12.33
CA LEU A 752 -17.85 -14.82 -13.06
C LEU A 752 -16.97 -16.04 -12.74
N SER A 753 -16.54 -16.78 -13.77
CA SER A 753 -15.74 -18.00 -13.59
C SER A 753 -14.35 -17.88 -14.20
N ASP A 754 -13.34 -18.30 -13.41
CA ASP A 754 -11.96 -18.54 -13.84
C ASP A 754 -11.73 -19.99 -14.31
N ARG A 755 -12.70 -20.89 -14.10
CA ARG A 755 -12.59 -22.33 -14.43
C ARG A 755 -12.98 -22.64 -15.86
N VAL A 756 -13.95 -21.90 -16.39
CA VAL A 756 -14.41 -22.04 -17.78
C VAL A 756 -13.65 -21.06 -18.66
N ARG A 757 -13.32 -21.46 -19.88
CA ARG A 757 -12.74 -20.58 -20.90
C ARG A 757 -13.69 -20.50 -22.08
N GLY A 758 -13.98 -19.28 -22.52
CA GLY A 758 -14.67 -19.03 -23.78
C GLY A 758 -13.72 -18.68 -24.92
N TYR A 759 -14.26 -18.58 -26.13
CA TYR A 759 -13.59 -18.07 -27.32
C TYR A 759 -14.41 -16.95 -27.98
N PHE A 760 -13.90 -16.38 -29.08
CA PHE A 760 -14.62 -15.39 -29.88
C PHE A 760 -14.90 -15.95 -31.28
N LEU A 761 -16.00 -15.49 -31.86
CA LEU A 761 -16.20 -15.52 -33.30
C LEU A 761 -16.23 -14.07 -33.79
N VAL A 762 -15.61 -13.81 -34.95
CA VAL A 762 -15.52 -12.48 -35.56
C VAL A 762 -15.94 -12.56 -37.04
N PRO A 763 -16.31 -11.44 -37.68
CA PRO A 763 -16.63 -11.44 -39.11
C PRO A 763 -15.46 -12.00 -39.95
N GLU A 764 -15.74 -12.66 -41.07
CA GLU A 764 -14.69 -13.28 -41.91
C GLU A 764 -13.62 -12.29 -42.37
N ASP A 765 -14.02 -11.04 -42.63
CA ASP A 765 -13.17 -9.90 -43.00
C ASP A 765 -12.53 -9.17 -41.80
N ASN A 766 -12.75 -9.67 -40.58
CA ASN A 766 -12.35 -9.07 -39.29
C ASN A 766 -13.01 -7.72 -38.95
N LEU A 767 -13.83 -7.15 -39.82
CA LEU A 767 -14.40 -5.82 -39.66
C LEU A 767 -15.71 -5.90 -38.88
N TRP A 768 -15.62 -5.67 -37.57
CA TRP A 768 -16.81 -5.55 -36.74
C TRP A 768 -17.18 -4.09 -36.45
N ASN A 769 -16.22 -3.15 -36.39
CA ASN A 769 -16.50 -1.75 -36.08
C ASN A 769 -16.65 -0.88 -37.33
N TYR A 770 -17.85 -0.34 -37.55
CA TYR A 770 -18.16 0.57 -38.65
C TYR A 770 -18.31 2.04 -38.23
N SER A 771 -17.95 2.43 -36.99
CA SER A 771 -18.07 3.82 -36.52
C SER A 771 -17.32 4.85 -37.38
N PHE A 772 -16.22 4.47 -38.03
CA PHE A 772 -15.47 5.34 -38.97
C PHE A 772 -15.84 5.12 -40.45
N MET A 773 -16.74 4.18 -40.73
CA MET A 773 -17.16 3.75 -42.07
C MET A 773 -18.70 3.70 -42.17
N GLY A 774 -19.38 4.57 -41.44
CA GLY A 774 -20.84 4.50 -41.24
C GLY A 774 -21.65 4.53 -42.53
N SER A 775 -21.16 5.19 -43.59
CA SER A 775 -21.79 5.19 -44.92
C SER A 775 -21.88 3.81 -45.56
N SER A 776 -20.97 2.90 -45.23
CA SER A 776 -20.94 1.53 -45.78
C SER A 776 -21.84 0.57 -45.01
N PHE A 777 -22.19 0.89 -43.76
CA PHE A 777 -22.90 -0.02 -42.85
C PHE A 777 -24.29 -0.42 -43.35
N GLY A 778 -25.06 0.50 -43.94
CA GLY A 778 -26.42 0.20 -44.43
C GLY A 778 -26.48 -0.89 -45.53
N SER A 779 -25.35 -1.14 -46.21
CA SER A 779 -25.25 -2.25 -47.18
C SER A 779 -24.89 -3.59 -46.53
N VAL A 780 -24.25 -3.55 -45.36
CA VAL A 780 -23.82 -4.72 -44.57
C VAL A 780 -24.93 -5.18 -43.64
N GLU A 781 -25.71 -4.25 -43.09
CA GLU A 781 -26.82 -4.50 -42.16
C GLU A 781 -27.85 -5.53 -42.68
N LYS A 782 -28.03 -5.60 -44.00
CA LYS A 782 -29.03 -6.45 -44.67
C LYS A 782 -28.48 -7.78 -45.17
N ARG A 783 -27.17 -8.04 -45.06
CA ARG A 783 -26.53 -9.25 -45.60
C ARG A 783 -26.44 -10.34 -44.53
N PRO A 784 -26.42 -11.63 -44.93
CA PRO A 784 -26.06 -12.71 -44.02
C PRO A 784 -24.67 -12.49 -43.41
N ILE A 785 -24.53 -12.76 -42.11
CA ILE A 785 -23.27 -12.60 -41.40
C ILE A 785 -22.59 -13.96 -41.26
N TYR A 786 -21.46 -14.13 -41.93
CA TYR A 786 -20.56 -15.27 -41.72
C TYR A 786 -19.44 -14.88 -40.77
N VAL A 787 -19.12 -15.76 -39.83
CA VAL A 787 -18.10 -15.52 -38.80
C VAL A 787 -17.08 -16.66 -38.77
N LYS A 788 -15.88 -16.37 -38.29
CA LYS A 788 -14.78 -17.33 -38.10
C LYS A 788 -14.25 -17.27 -36.67
N ILE A 789 -13.53 -18.32 -36.24
CA ILE A 789 -12.81 -18.33 -34.97
C ILE A 789 -11.56 -17.45 -35.11
N ASP A 790 -11.55 -16.33 -34.41
CA ASP A 790 -10.35 -15.48 -34.29
C ASP A 790 -10.48 -14.56 -33.07
N THR A 791 -9.45 -13.75 -32.83
CA THR A 791 -9.42 -12.74 -31.78
C THR A 791 -9.92 -11.40 -32.31
N PRO A 792 -10.90 -10.75 -31.66
CA PRO A 792 -11.38 -9.46 -32.12
C PRO A 792 -10.31 -8.37 -32.05
N LEU A 793 -10.29 -7.57 -33.12
CA LEU A 793 -9.51 -6.34 -33.23
C LEU A 793 -10.01 -5.27 -32.25
N ARG A 794 -9.18 -4.30 -31.90
CA ARG A 794 -9.54 -3.21 -30.97
C ARG A 794 -10.43 -2.18 -31.66
N PHE A 795 -11.19 -1.38 -30.91
CA PHE A 795 -12.06 -0.35 -31.48
C PHE A 795 -11.33 0.60 -32.44
N TYR A 796 -10.12 1.04 -32.09
CA TYR A 796 -9.28 1.95 -32.90
C TYR A 796 -8.17 1.24 -33.70
N ASP A 797 -8.38 -0.03 -34.06
CA ASP A 797 -7.48 -0.77 -34.95
C ASP A 797 -7.37 -0.10 -36.33
N ASP A 798 -6.30 -0.37 -37.09
CA ASP A 798 -6.07 0.30 -38.36
C ASP A 798 -7.10 -0.10 -39.43
N GLN A 799 -7.50 -1.38 -39.44
CA GLN A 799 -8.55 -1.92 -40.31
C GLN A 799 -9.91 -1.26 -40.07
N HIS A 800 -10.21 -0.82 -38.85
CA HIS A 800 -11.47 -0.14 -38.54
C HIS A 800 -11.49 1.34 -38.97
N ARG A 801 -10.35 1.89 -39.41
CA ARG A 801 -10.23 3.33 -39.70
C ARG A 801 -9.39 3.63 -40.95
N PRO A 802 -9.63 2.97 -42.09
CA PRO A 802 -8.78 3.06 -43.28
C PRO A 802 -8.68 4.48 -43.84
N LEU A 803 -9.76 5.27 -43.78
CA LEU A 803 -9.79 6.66 -44.24
C LEU A 803 -8.73 7.54 -43.58
N HIS A 804 -8.40 7.29 -42.30
CA HIS A 804 -7.37 8.07 -41.64
C HIS A 804 -5.99 7.81 -42.22
N PHE A 805 -5.71 6.60 -42.70
CA PHE A 805 -4.40 6.21 -43.25
C PHE A 805 -4.29 6.51 -44.75
N GLN A 806 -5.38 6.42 -45.50
CA GLN A 806 -5.43 6.84 -46.90
C GLN A 806 -5.13 8.33 -47.06
N ASN A 807 -5.68 9.18 -46.18
CA ASN A 807 -5.38 10.61 -46.19
C ASN A 807 -3.91 10.94 -45.84
N PHE A 808 -3.17 10.03 -45.18
CA PHE A 808 -1.73 10.20 -44.95
C PHE A 808 -0.92 9.83 -46.20
N ALA A 809 -1.35 8.81 -46.97
CA ALA A 809 -0.70 8.42 -48.21
C ALA A 809 -0.80 9.52 -49.28
N GLU A 810 -1.90 10.27 -49.34
CA GLU A 810 -2.04 11.44 -50.24
C GLU A 810 -1.11 12.62 -49.90
N LEU A 811 -0.55 12.65 -48.68
CA LEU A 811 0.44 13.65 -48.26
C LEU A 811 1.89 13.24 -48.55
N GLU A 812 2.16 11.96 -48.84
CA GLU A 812 3.51 11.45 -49.13
C GLU A 812 3.99 11.71 -50.56
N ASP A 813 3.13 12.20 -51.46
CA ASP A 813 3.52 12.56 -52.85
C ASP A 813 4.32 13.86 -52.97
N ILE A 814 4.64 14.54 -51.86
CA ILE A 814 5.60 15.65 -51.84
C ILE A 814 7.00 15.08 -51.58
N TRP A 815 7.57 14.45 -52.60
CA TRP A 815 8.95 13.99 -52.56
C TRP A 815 9.88 15.21 -52.53
N VAL A 816 10.60 15.38 -51.42
CA VAL A 816 11.88 16.11 -51.41
C VAL A 816 12.95 15.03 -51.52
N ASP A 817 13.63 14.97 -52.66
CA ASP A 817 14.84 14.17 -52.85
C ASP A 817 15.84 14.51 -51.72
N ARG A 818 15.87 13.68 -50.68
CA ARG A 818 17.03 13.58 -49.80
C ARG A 818 17.67 12.25 -50.11
N SER A 819 18.83 12.33 -50.77
CA SER A 819 19.72 11.20 -50.95
C SER A 819 19.96 10.51 -49.60
N ASP A 820 19.65 9.22 -49.56
CA ASP A 820 19.94 8.36 -48.42
C ASP A 820 21.46 8.27 -48.25
N ASN A 821 21.98 8.86 -47.18
CA ASN A 821 23.41 8.86 -46.86
C ASN A 821 23.79 7.71 -45.90
N PHE A 822 22.93 6.70 -45.78
CA PHE A 822 23.20 5.50 -44.99
C PHE A 822 22.88 4.22 -45.78
N GLU A 823 23.61 4.02 -46.89
CA GLU A 823 24.12 2.69 -47.24
C GLU A 823 25.46 2.44 -46.53
#